data_AF-A0A3B8QAS5-F1
#
_entry.id   AF-A0A3B8QAS5-F1
#
_cell.length_a   1.000
_cell.length_b   1.000
_cell.length_c   1.000
_cell.angle_alpha   90.00
_cell.angle_beta   90.00
_cell.angle_gamma   90.00
#
_symmetry.space_group_name_H-M   'P 1'
#
loop_
_entity.id
_entity.type
_entity.pdbx_description
1 polymer ?
#
loop_
_entity_poly.entity_id
_entity_poly.type
_entity_poly.pdbx_seq_one_letter_code
_entity_poly.pdbx_strand_id
1 'polypeptide(L)'
;MPASPLDESLSYRDGTSQVGRASAWLDPTSTLVDERTLRDWLELAGQCARRLRYYDLSNLEAGNWLGLLAPGLNTVPGAPLSADEERALASALDRAVVFSESPEACAGPEFDFCRRPHFALLLTFLKLLRESQDRLNKFTQRHLEFHYRDVLRLLPRPATPNSVHVLVGLADDQDQFLVPAGTLLKAGSDARGVDLTYQTDSDLVANRTRVAQVKSLFVQKRFIGLAEVRQQPELLSVAPDEPNWRGFSRDNRRFVALMKLALGEPGPGGTLPRYPDVDWPGLPEHLLSELDQIVNFITGDLAMSVGTFRTLMELRHELDISRPEIQKKWAELNQVLAMAGARRWAPGAVGRFAVAEDFKTNHLVALKITEETFRGYPEVKSLYALYRHLDDTDRPVDPATGLTDLQSLVTATLQFESLDQFKQMMKFVVEEWQTGWRRVYDLLRTIARRKDSQKTPVFGDLRAHLPHRFNELVNTALGRPIFGAGVMHFEIGNYAIVELDHLEVALNRLEAYFGMSAEEYVYIREKCRAESVKSWEWEEVDAILRRAQVVKAIERRTALIAAERAQFADGEDALEAAARYALGRPGPRDPLPESRRFRSLTAEGDQNRDYIEKELYLDLASVQALQVVARNPAATPQDWAQVDRILERAQSRKEDWKEPIPQMEQWENLYAAEDATQVRPQLVEDVAESTPRWRTFGDGLRRDDATKPARLGFAVSSPLL
;
A
#
# COMPACT_ATOMS: atom_id res chain seq x y z
N MET A 1 3.07 53.42 20.92
CA MET A 1 2.25 52.81 19.85
C MET A 1 1.08 52.13 20.55
N PRO A 2 -0.18 52.47 20.22
CA PRO A 2 -1.34 51.89 20.89
C PRO A 2 -1.42 50.40 20.54
N ALA A 3 -1.68 49.57 21.54
CA ALA A 3 -1.75 48.13 21.42
C ALA A 3 -2.90 47.74 20.47
N SER A 4 -2.56 47.12 19.34
CA SER A 4 -3.53 46.38 18.53
C SER A 4 -4.04 45.17 19.33
N PRO A 5 -5.30 44.74 19.11
CA PRO A 5 -5.90 43.64 19.86
C PRO A 5 -5.16 42.34 19.54
N LEU A 6 -4.69 41.64 20.56
CA LEU A 6 -4.11 40.31 20.45
C LEU A 6 -5.21 39.30 20.09
N ASP A 7 -4.87 38.47 19.11
CA ASP A 7 -5.64 37.41 18.46
C ASP A 7 -6.15 36.34 19.46
N GLU A 8 -7.42 35.95 19.35
CA GLU A 8 -8.18 35.09 20.28
C GLU A 8 -7.82 33.59 20.22
N SER A 9 -6.78 33.18 19.49
CA SER A 9 -6.49 31.75 19.25
C SER A 9 -5.38 31.12 20.10
N LEU A 10 -4.83 31.83 21.09
CA LEU A 10 -4.12 31.17 22.20
C LEU A 10 -5.18 30.66 23.15
N SER A 11 -5.20 29.35 23.43
CA SER A 11 -6.13 28.70 24.36
C SER A 11 -6.06 29.35 25.75
N TYR A 12 -6.79 30.46 25.89
CA TYR A 12 -7.05 31.14 27.14
C TYR A 12 -8.02 30.22 27.89
N ARG A 13 -7.48 29.36 28.75
CA ARG A 13 -8.29 28.77 29.82
C ARG A 13 -8.43 29.84 30.88
N ASP A 14 -9.35 30.77 30.67
CA ASP A 14 -9.78 31.63 31.74
C ASP A 14 -10.56 30.73 32.74
N GLY A 15 -10.06 30.55 33.95
CA GLY A 15 -10.79 29.80 34.99
C GLY A 15 -12.00 30.55 35.52
N THR A 16 -12.34 31.68 34.90
CA THR A 16 -13.51 32.50 35.18
C THR A 16 -14.68 32.23 34.23
N SER A 17 -14.47 31.90 32.95
CA SER A 17 -15.58 31.64 32.03
C SER A 17 -16.07 30.20 32.20
N GLN A 18 -17.18 30.11 32.95
CA GLN A 18 -18.05 28.93 32.96
C GLN A 18 -18.95 28.90 31.70
N VAL A 19 -18.76 29.83 30.76
CA VAL A 19 -19.66 30.13 29.64
C VAL A 19 -19.80 28.92 28.71
N GLY A 20 -18.73 28.13 28.53
CA GLY A 20 -18.77 26.89 27.73
C GLY A 20 -19.38 25.66 28.42
N ARG A 21 -19.81 25.77 29.70
CA ARG A 21 -20.34 24.63 30.48
C ARG A 21 -21.86 24.65 30.64
N ALA A 22 -22.51 25.76 30.35
CA ALA A 22 -23.95 25.88 30.41
C ALA A 22 -24.57 25.34 29.11
N SER A 23 -25.13 24.13 29.16
CA SER A 23 -25.99 23.66 28.08
C SER A 23 -27.28 24.48 28.11
N ALA A 24 -27.67 25.07 26.98
CA ALA A 24 -28.95 25.76 26.85
C ALA A 24 -30.14 24.87 27.26
N TRP A 25 -29.99 23.54 27.11
CA TRP A 25 -30.97 22.52 27.52
C TRP A 25 -31.12 22.34 29.03
N LEU A 26 -30.14 22.80 29.82
CA LEU A 26 -30.18 22.75 31.29
C LEU A 26 -30.57 24.10 31.91
N ASP A 27 -30.88 25.10 31.08
CA ASP A 27 -31.40 26.37 31.58
C ASP A 27 -32.83 26.16 32.10
N PRO A 28 -33.09 26.34 33.40
CA PRO A 28 -34.43 26.18 33.96
C PRO A 28 -35.46 27.16 33.43
N THR A 29 -35.02 28.24 32.78
CA THR A 29 -35.88 29.26 32.16
C THR A 29 -36.26 28.91 30.72
N SER A 30 -35.68 27.86 30.13
CA SER A 30 -35.98 27.41 28.75
C SER A 30 -37.38 26.83 28.57
N THR A 31 -38.04 26.42 29.65
CA THR A 31 -39.43 25.93 29.63
C THR A 31 -40.15 26.39 30.88
N LEU A 32 -41.22 27.17 30.70
CA LEU A 32 -42.07 27.63 31.78
C LEU A 32 -43.27 26.68 31.93
N VAL A 33 -43.82 26.57 33.14
CA VAL A 33 -45.01 25.75 33.38
C VAL A 33 -46.26 26.42 32.83
N ASP A 34 -46.31 27.75 32.88
CA ASP A 34 -47.36 28.58 32.33
C ASP A 34 -46.73 29.75 31.56
N GLU A 35 -46.79 29.68 30.24
CA GLU A 35 -46.20 30.64 29.29
C GLU A 35 -47.14 31.79 28.93
N ARG A 36 -48.38 31.80 29.46
CA ARG A 36 -49.39 32.80 29.07
C ARG A 36 -48.94 34.21 29.45
N THR A 37 -48.86 35.06 28.45
CA THR A 37 -48.61 36.49 28.62
C THR A 37 -49.87 37.22 29.05
N LEU A 38 -49.74 38.49 29.44
CA LEU A 38 -50.89 39.35 29.69
C LEU A 38 -51.81 39.44 28.46
N ARG A 39 -51.24 39.40 27.25
CA ARG A 39 -51.97 39.39 25.98
C ARG A 39 -52.85 38.15 25.86
N ASP A 40 -52.32 36.97 26.18
CA ASP A 40 -53.06 35.70 26.14
C ASP A 40 -54.20 35.67 27.16
N TRP A 41 -53.96 36.22 28.36
CA TRP A 41 -55.00 36.35 29.38
C TRP A 41 -56.14 37.29 28.96
N LEU A 42 -55.81 38.40 28.30
CA LEU A 42 -56.79 39.32 27.76
C LEU A 42 -57.56 38.72 26.58
N GLU A 43 -56.90 37.92 25.75
CA GLU A 43 -57.56 37.19 24.67
C GLU A 43 -58.52 36.14 25.21
N LEU A 44 -58.12 35.38 26.23
CA LEU A 44 -59.00 34.46 26.94
C LEU A 44 -60.20 35.20 27.56
N ALA A 45 -59.96 36.35 28.20
CA ALA A 45 -61.03 37.20 28.71
C ALA A 45 -61.98 37.65 27.59
N GLY A 46 -61.46 37.95 26.39
CA GLY A 46 -62.24 38.28 25.20
C GLY A 46 -63.11 37.14 24.70
N GLN A 47 -62.56 35.93 24.66
CA GLN A 47 -63.33 34.74 24.30
C GLN A 47 -64.48 34.48 25.28
N CYS A 48 -64.25 34.69 26.57
CA CYS A 48 -65.29 34.62 27.60
C CYS A 48 -66.32 35.75 27.41
N ALA A 49 -65.88 37.00 27.30
CA ALA A 49 -66.73 38.18 27.17
C ALA A 49 -67.67 38.10 25.94
N ARG A 50 -67.20 37.54 24.83
CA ARG A 50 -68.00 37.31 23.62
C ARG A 50 -69.18 36.36 23.83
N ARG A 51 -69.08 35.42 24.77
CA ARG A 51 -70.13 34.45 25.09
C ARG A 51 -71.09 34.94 26.17
N LEU A 52 -70.72 35.98 26.91
CA LEU A 52 -71.52 36.54 27.98
C LEU A 52 -72.51 37.56 27.41
N ARG A 53 -73.80 37.38 27.70
CA ARG A 53 -74.84 38.33 27.31
C ARG A 53 -74.75 39.60 28.15
N TYR A 54 -74.87 40.75 27.50
CA TYR A 54 -74.94 42.06 28.14
C TYR A 54 -76.39 42.54 28.15
N TYR A 55 -76.84 43.06 29.29
CA TYR A 55 -78.17 43.65 29.46
C TYR A 55 -78.03 45.13 29.78
N ASP A 56 -78.84 45.96 29.15
CA ASP A 56 -78.85 47.41 29.37
C ASP A 56 -79.57 47.80 30.67
N LEU A 57 -79.67 49.12 30.94
CA LEU A 57 -80.34 49.65 32.13
C LEU A 57 -81.86 49.39 32.15
N SER A 58 -82.45 49.00 31.02
CA SER A 58 -83.86 48.59 30.90
C SER A 58 -84.02 47.07 31.02
N ASN A 59 -82.93 46.35 31.34
CA ASN A 59 -82.85 44.89 31.41
C ASN A 59 -83.15 44.19 30.07
N LEU A 60 -82.89 44.86 28.94
CA LEU A 60 -83.01 44.29 27.60
C LEU A 60 -81.65 43.78 27.12
N GLU A 61 -81.65 42.65 26.41
CA GLU A 61 -80.41 42.09 25.84
C GLU A 61 -79.83 43.08 24.81
N ALA A 62 -78.64 43.58 25.10
CA ALA A 62 -77.93 44.60 24.33
C ALA A 62 -76.56 44.07 23.86
N GLY A 63 -76.55 42.82 23.36
CA GLY A 63 -75.37 42.16 22.80
C GLY A 63 -74.48 41.47 23.84
N ASN A 64 -73.16 41.69 23.82
CA ASN A 64 -72.20 40.96 24.67
C ASN A 64 -71.20 41.84 25.41
N TRP A 65 -70.41 41.23 26.29
CA TRP A 65 -69.43 41.94 27.12
C TRP A 65 -68.12 42.29 26.40
N LEU A 66 -67.98 42.04 25.09
CA LEU A 66 -66.73 42.29 24.37
C LEU A 66 -66.36 43.79 24.35
N GLY A 67 -67.36 44.67 24.41
CA GLY A 67 -67.21 46.11 24.55
C GLY A 67 -66.42 46.56 25.79
N LEU A 68 -66.26 45.67 26.79
CA LEU A 68 -65.39 45.85 27.94
C LEU A 68 -63.91 45.96 27.54
N LEU A 69 -63.47 45.10 26.60
CA LEU A 69 -62.08 44.99 26.17
C LEU A 69 -61.78 45.87 24.94
N ALA A 70 -62.77 46.04 24.07
CA ALA A 70 -62.66 46.83 22.85
C ALA A 70 -63.92 47.69 22.67
N PRO A 71 -63.88 48.97 23.09
CA PRO A 71 -65.03 49.87 22.96
C PRO A 71 -65.50 49.96 21.51
N GLY A 72 -66.81 49.85 21.30
CA GLY A 72 -67.42 49.87 19.96
C GLY A 72 -67.62 48.50 19.34
N LEU A 73 -67.04 47.43 19.90
CA LEU A 73 -67.40 46.06 19.54
C LEU A 73 -68.57 45.58 20.38
N ASN A 74 -69.69 45.31 19.71
CA ASN A 74 -70.85 44.67 20.32
C ASN A 74 -71.48 43.70 19.32
N THR A 75 -71.38 42.41 19.60
CA THR A 75 -71.86 41.37 18.69
C THR A 75 -72.87 40.47 19.37
N VAL A 76 -73.60 39.69 18.58
CA VAL A 76 -74.51 38.67 19.12
C VAL A 76 -73.69 37.67 19.94
N PRO A 77 -74.10 37.34 21.19
CA PRO A 77 -73.36 36.41 22.04
C PRO A 77 -73.04 35.09 21.33
N GLY A 78 -71.76 34.74 21.29
CA GLY A 78 -71.27 33.51 20.67
C GLY A 78 -71.09 33.53 19.14
N ALA A 79 -71.48 34.60 18.44
CA ALA A 79 -71.23 34.74 17.00
C ALA A 79 -69.72 34.86 16.69
N PRO A 80 -69.25 34.37 15.52
CA PRO A 80 -67.90 34.63 15.05
C PRO A 80 -67.71 36.13 14.80
N LEU A 81 -66.49 36.63 15.04
CA LEU A 81 -66.12 38.00 14.71
C LEU A 81 -65.77 38.07 13.23
N SER A 82 -66.08 39.19 12.58
CA SER A 82 -65.56 39.52 11.26
C SER A 82 -64.08 39.90 11.34
N ALA A 83 -63.36 39.83 10.22
CA ALA A 83 -61.93 40.13 10.16
C ALA A 83 -61.58 41.56 10.63
N ASP A 84 -62.47 42.52 10.45
CA ASP A 84 -62.27 43.90 10.92
C ASP A 84 -62.50 44.02 12.43
N GLU A 85 -63.45 43.28 12.99
CA GLU A 85 -63.70 43.22 14.44
C GLU A 85 -62.58 42.48 15.18
N GLU A 86 -62.03 41.42 14.60
CA GLU A 86 -60.85 40.72 15.12
C GLU A 86 -59.63 41.66 15.16
N ARG A 87 -59.41 42.44 14.10
CA ARG A 87 -58.34 43.46 14.06
C ARG A 87 -58.54 44.55 15.10
N ALA A 88 -59.78 45.02 15.27
CA ALA A 88 -60.12 46.03 16.28
C ALA A 88 -59.89 45.50 17.71
N LEU A 89 -60.29 44.24 17.98
CA LEU A 89 -60.07 43.59 19.26
C LEU A 89 -58.57 43.43 19.54
N ALA A 90 -57.81 42.85 18.60
CA ALA A 90 -56.37 42.67 18.73
C ALA A 90 -55.66 44.01 19.04
N SER A 91 -56.01 45.06 18.29
CA SER A 91 -55.47 46.41 18.50
C SER A 91 -55.80 46.97 19.90
N ALA A 92 -56.99 46.70 20.43
CA ALA A 92 -57.36 47.10 21.78
C ALA A 92 -56.60 46.31 22.85
N LEU A 93 -56.40 45.00 22.65
CA LEU A 93 -55.62 44.17 23.57
C LEU A 93 -54.15 44.61 23.61
N ASP A 94 -53.56 44.96 22.47
CA ASP A 94 -52.19 45.49 22.39
C ASP A 94 -52.05 46.80 23.16
N ARG A 95 -52.99 47.73 22.98
CA ARG A 95 -53.02 48.97 23.77
C ARG A 95 -53.14 48.70 25.27
N ALA A 96 -53.93 47.69 25.66
CA ALA A 96 -54.08 47.33 27.07
C ALA A 96 -52.79 46.74 27.67
N VAL A 97 -52.01 45.99 26.89
CA VAL A 97 -50.69 45.50 27.32
C VAL A 97 -49.73 46.66 27.53
N VAL A 98 -49.62 47.57 26.56
CA VAL A 98 -48.77 48.77 26.68
C VAL A 98 -49.16 49.64 27.88
N PHE A 99 -50.47 49.88 28.05
CA PHE A 99 -50.99 50.64 29.18
C PHE A 99 -50.66 49.97 30.51
N SER A 100 -50.71 48.63 30.58
CA SER A 100 -50.38 47.89 31.79
C SER A 100 -48.91 48.07 32.19
N GLU A 101 -47.97 48.07 31.24
CA GLU A 101 -46.54 48.20 31.53
C GLU A 101 -46.13 49.62 31.90
N SER A 102 -46.70 50.63 31.25
CA SER A 102 -46.33 52.04 31.48
C SER A 102 -47.55 52.98 31.41
N PRO A 103 -48.43 52.96 32.43
CA PRO A 103 -49.65 53.78 32.43
C PRO A 103 -49.38 55.29 32.32
N GLU A 104 -48.28 55.75 32.91
CA GLU A 104 -47.88 57.17 32.97
C GLU A 104 -47.47 57.72 31.59
N ALA A 105 -46.95 56.86 30.71
CA ALA A 105 -46.53 57.22 29.35
C ALA A 105 -47.68 57.21 28.33
N CYS A 106 -48.84 56.65 28.68
CA CYS A 106 -49.95 56.38 27.76
C CYS A 106 -51.00 57.49 27.74
N ALA A 107 -50.61 58.77 27.58
CA ALA A 107 -51.51 59.93 27.76
C ALA A 107 -52.58 60.15 26.66
N GLY A 108 -52.49 59.45 25.52
CA GLY A 108 -53.39 59.65 24.38
C GLY A 108 -54.84 59.17 24.61
N PRO A 109 -55.81 59.71 23.83
CA PRO A 109 -57.23 59.33 23.91
C PRO A 109 -57.50 57.86 23.55
N GLU A 110 -56.62 57.23 22.77
CA GLU A 110 -56.69 55.82 22.41
C GLU A 110 -56.59 54.86 23.62
N PHE A 111 -56.12 55.34 24.77
CA PHE A 111 -56.03 54.59 26.03
C PHE A 111 -57.15 54.88 27.04
N ASP A 112 -58.11 55.75 26.70
CA ASP A 112 -59.16 56.18 27.64
C ASP A 112 -60.02 55.02 28.15
N PHE A 113 -60.24 54.00 27.33
CA PHE A 113 -60.95 52.81 27.76
C PHE A 113 -60.21 52.02 28.83
N CYS A 114 -58.87 52.05 28.82
CA CYS A 114 -58.05 51.39 29.82
C CYS A 114 -58.18 52.04 31.21
N ARG A 115 -58.50 53.34 31.24
CA ARG A 115 -58.71 54.12 32.48
C ARG A 115 -60.08 53.91 33.11
N ARG A 116 -61.02 53.26 32.40
CA ARG A 116 -62.34 52.99 32.96
C ARG A 116 -62.19 52.09 34.19
N PRO A 117 -62.84 52.41 35.33
CA PRO A 117 -62.59 51.72 36.59
C PRO A 117 -62.70 50.19 36.51
N HIS A 118 -63.66 49.68 35.76
CA HIS A 118 -63.88 48.24 35.58
C HIS A 118 -62.77 47.55 34.79
N PHE A 119 -62.19 48.22 33.79
CA PHE A 119 -61.11 47.64 32.98
C PHE A 119 -59.77 47.75 33.70
N ALA A 120 -59.52 48.89 34.38
CA ALA A 120 -58.37 49.04 35.25
C ALA A 120 -58.35 47.98 36.37
N LEU A 121 -59.52 47.64 36.93
CA LEU A 121 -59.66 46.54 37.90
C LEU A 121 -59.29 45.18 37.29
N LEU A 122 -59.77 44.87 36.08
CA LEU A 122 -59.41 43.64 35.36
C LEU A 122 -57.90 43.55 35.08
N LEU A 123 -57.29 44.63 34.60
CA LEU A 123 -55.84 44.68 34.38
C LEU A 123 -55.07 44.50 35.68
N THR A 124 -55.53 45.12 36.77
CA THR A 124 -54.90 44.97 38.10
C THR A 124 -55.00 43.53 38.60
N PHE A 125 -56.16 42.88 38.41
CA PHE A 125 -56.32 41.46 38.72
C PHE A 125 -55.34 40.58 37.94
N LEU A 126 -55.22 40.79 36.62
CA LEU A 126 -54.28 40.03 35.79
C LEU A 126 -52.82 40.29 36.16
N LYS A 127 -52.48 41.51 36.57
CA LYS A 127 -51.14 41.82 37.14
C LYS A 127 -50.88 41.05 38.42
N LEU A 128 -51.83 40.99 39.35
CA LEU A 128 -51.68 40.23 40.60
C LEU A 128 -51.60 38.72 40.36
N LEU A 129 -52.31 38.21 39.33
CA LEU A 129 -52.24 36.81 38.94
C LEU A 129 -50.83 36.40 38.48
N ARG A 130 -50.08 37.31 37.85
CA ARG A 130 -48.70 37.10 37.39
C ARG A 130 -47.77 36.69 38.53
N GLU A 131 -47.94 37.23 39.74
CA GLU A 131 -47.14 36.83 40.90
C GLU A 131 -47.29 35.33 41.25
N SER A 132 -48.48 34.78 41.04
CA SER A 132 -48.72 33.34 41.25
C SER A 132 -48.14 32.51 40.11
N GLN A 133 -48.23 33.01 38.88
CA GLN A 133 -47.62 32.41 37.70
C GLN A 133 -46.09 32.35 37.83
N ASP A 134 -45.45 33.45 38.25
CA ASP A 134 -44.00 33.53 38.43
C ASP A 134 -43.50 32.55 39.50
N ARG A 135 -44.29 32.32 40.56
CA ARG A 135 -43.99 31.29 41.57
C ARG A 135 -44.13 29.88 41.01
N LEU A 136 -45.18 29.63 40.22
CA LEU A 136 -45.39 28.33 39.56
C LEU A 136 -44.25 28.02 38.59
N ASN A 137 -43.80 29.02 37.83
CA ASN A 137 -42.72 28.89 36.86
C ASN A 137 -41.34 28.62 37.49
N LYS A 138 -41.17 28.82 38.81
CA LYS A 138 -39.96 28.36 39.53
C LYS A 138 -39.94 26.85 39.81
N PHE A 139 -41.02 26.13 39.52
CA PHE A 139 -41.12 24.70 39.78
C PHE A 139 -40.10 23.88 38.97
N THR A 140 -39.88 24.22 37.70
CA THR A 140 -38.94 23.52 36.81
C THR A 140 -37.52 23.55 37.36
N GLN A 141 -37.05 24.73 37.78
CA GLN A 141 -35.74 24.88 38.44
C GLN A 141 -35.65 24.03 39.71
N ARG A 142 -36.64 24.13 40.60
CA ARG A 142 -36.63 23.39 41.86
C ARG A 142 -36.63 21.88 41.66
N HIS A 143 -37.39 21.39 40.67
CA HIS A 143 -37.43 19.99 40.32
C HIS A 143 -36.10 19.50 39.73
N LEU A 144 -35.49 20.30 38.84
CA LEU A 144 -34.18 20.02 38.25
C LEU A 144 -33.09 19.94 39.34
N GLU A 145 -33.07 20.92 40.24
CA GLU A 145 -32.14 20.97 41.37
C GLU A 145 -32.33 19.79 42.31
N PHE A 146 -33.58 19.48 42.69
CA PHE A 146 -33.91 18.31 43.53
C PHE A 146 -33.45 17.00 42.88
N HIS A 147 -33.74 16.81 41.60
CA HIS A 147 -33.37 15.58 40.90
C HIS A 147 -31.85 15.41 40.82
N TYR A 148 -31.12 16.45 40.43
CA TYR A 148 -29.67 16.33 40.28
C TYR A 148 -28.90 16.34 41.61
N ARG A 149 -29.32 17.14 42.59
CA ARG A 149 -28.60 17.29 43.87
C ARG A 149 -29.05 16.32 44.95
N ASP A 150 -30.36 16.05 45.07
CA ASP A 150 -30.88 15.26 46.19
C ASP A 150 -31.10 13.80 45.80
N VAL A 151 -31.62 13.54 44.59
CA VAL A 151 -31.85 12.16 44.09
C VAL A 151 -30.55 11.56 43.54
N LEU A 152 -29.94 12.23 42.56
CA LEU A 152 -28.73 11.73 41.89
C LEU A 152 -27.42 12.08 42.63
N ARG A 153 -27.47 13.01 43.59
CA ARG A 153 -26.32 13.44 44.41
C ARG A 153 -25.11 13.90 43.58
N LEU A 154 -25.36 14.55 42.45
CA LEU A 154 -24.32 15.13 41.62
C LEU A 154 -23.71 16.34 42.34
N LEU A 155 -22.39 16.35 42.46
CA LEU A 155 -21.64 17.48 42.99
C LEU A 155 -21.14 18.37 41.84
N PRO A 156 -21.26 19.70 41.96
CA PRO A 156 -20.61 20.62 41.03
C PRO A 156 -19.11 20.32 40.97
N ARG A 157 -18.54 20.31 39.77
CA ARG A 157 -17.09 20.15 39.62
C ARG A 157 -16.37 21.31 40.33
N PRO A 158 -15.26 21.04 41.04
CA PRO A 158 -14.47 22.09 41.66
C PRO A 158 -13.88 23.03 40.61
N ALA A 159 -13.52 24.25 41.04
CA ALA A 159 -12.79 25.18 40.20
C ALA A 159 -11.39 24.61 39.85
N THR A 160 -11.00 24.73 38.58
CA THR A 160 -9.65 24.40 38.11
C THR A 160 -8.80 25.67 38.09
N PRO A 161 -7.59 25.68 38.68
CA PRO A 161 -6.70 26.84 38.67
C PRO A 161 -6.32 27.28 37.24
N ASN A 162 -6.00 28.57 37.08
CA ASN A 162 -5.49 29.13 35.84
C ASN A 162 -4.01 28.79 35.67
N SER A 163 -3.58 28.63 34.42
CA SER A 163 -2.16 28.57 34.06
C SER A 163 -1.80 29.73 33.14
N VAL A 164 -0.62 30.31 33.35
CA VAL A 164 -0.08 31.41 32.55
C VAL A 164 1.39 31.16 32.24
N HIS A 165 1.85 31.58 31.07
CA HIS A 165 3.27 31.61 30.75
C HIS A 165 3.88 32.95 31.18
N VAL A 166 5.01 32.90 31.87
CA VAL A 166 5.72 34.10 32.34
C VAL A 166 7.11 34.10 31.73
N LEU A 167 7.52 35.25 31.18
CA LEU A 167 8.87 35.49 30.70
C LEU A 167 9.68 36.13 31.83
N VAL A 168 10.80 35.52 32.19
CA VAL A 168 11.70 36.02 33.24
C VAL A 168 12.85 36.77 32.59
N GLY A 169 12.94 38.08 32.86
CA GLY A 169 14.11 38.90 32.53
C GLY A 169 15.05 38.98 33.73
N LEU A 170 16.36 38.85 33.48
CA LEU A 170 17.39 39.08 34.52
C LEU A 170 17.80 40.55 34.56
N ALA A 171 18.23 41.01 35.74
CA ALA A 171 18.88 42.31 35.90
C ALA A 171 20.28 42.34 35.26
N ASP A 172 20.78 43.55 34.98
CA ASP A 172 22.03 43.78 34.25
C ASP A 172 23.29 43.31 35.02
N ASP A 173 23.18 42.95 36.28
CA ASP A 173 24.25 42.44 37.14
C ASP A 173 24.24 40.91 37.34
N GLN A 174 23.25 40.18 36.81
CA GLN A 174 23.16 38.72 36.93
C GLN A 174 23.13 37.99 35.58
N ASP A 175 24.00 36.99 35.42
CA ASP A 175 24.09 36.17 34.21
C ASP A 175 23.11 34.99 34.20
N GLN A 176 22.84 34.42 35.38
CA GLN A 176 21.90 33.32 35.58
C GLN A 176 21.22 33.42 36.95
N PHE A 177 19.97 32.97 37.05
CA PHE A 177 19.23 32.89 38.31
C PHE A 177 18.29 31.69 38.28
N LEU A 178 18.31 30.88 39.35
CA LEU A 178 17.36 29.78 39.54
C LEU A 178 16.07 30.34 40.15
N VAL A 179 14.96 30.16 39.44
CA VAL A 179 13.61 30.32 39.97
C VAL A 179 13.11 28.93 40.36
N PRO A 180 13.05 28.58 41.66
CA PRO A 180 12.58 27.26 42.07
C PRO A 180 11.10 27.08 41.77
N ALA A 181 10.69 25.84 41.51
CA ALA A 181 9.31 25.42 41.54
C ALA A 181 8.70 25.85 42.88
N GLY A 182 7.48 26.40 42.83
CA GLY A 182 6.84 26.95 44.01
C GLY A 182 7.04 28.44 44.24
N THR A 183 7.84 29.12 43.41
CA THR A 183 7.96 30.59 43.49
C THR A 183 6.61 31.24 43.23
N LEU A 184 6.17 32.09 44.17
CA LEU A 184 4.91 32.81 44.11
C LEU A 184 5.05 34.11 43.30
N LEU A 185 4.17 34.29 42.32
CA LEU A 185 4.14 35.42 41.40
C LEU A 185 2.84 36.21 41.63
N LYS A 186 2.97 37.51 41.95
CA LYS A 186 1.83 38.39 42.16
C LYS A 186 1.24 38.83 40.81
N ALA A 187 -0.08 38.67 40.64
CA ALA A 187 -0.79 38.94 39.38
C ALA A 187 -1.96 39.93 39.56
N GLY A 188 -1.76 40.98 40.38
CA GLY A 188 -2.79 41.98 40.66
C GLY A 188 -3.89 41.47 41.60
N SER A 189 -5.09 42.02 41.50
CA SER A 189 -6.25 41.64 42.31
C SER A 189 -7.47 41.35 41.42
N ASP A 190 -8.37 40.47 41.85
CA ASP A 190 -9.60 40.14 41.14
C ASP A 190 -10.66 41.27 41.22
N ALA A 191 -11.79 41.09 40.53
CA ALA A 191 -12.90 42.07 40.53
C ALA A 191 -13.53 42.33 41.92
N ARG A 192 -13.21 41.52 42.93
CA ARG A 192 -13.64 41.68 44.33
C ARG A 192 -12.53 42.26 45.21
N GLY A 193 -11.39 42.63 44.64
CA GLY A 193 -10.24 43.19 45.35
C GLY A 193 -9.37 42.14 46.05
N VAL A 194 -9.48 40.86 45.70
CA VAL A 194 -8.66 39.78 46.28
C VAL A 194 -7.39 39.59 45.47
N ASP A 195 -6.23 39.59 46.11
CA ASP A 195 -4.93 39.41 45.44
C ASP A 195 -4.81 38.05 44.75
N LEU A 196 -4.41 38.07 43.47
CA LEU A 196 -4.14 36.89 42.66
C LEU A 196 -2.67 36.51 42.76
N THR A 197 -2.41 35.26 43.14
CA THR A 197 -1.06 34.70 43.25
C THR A 197 -0.96 33.44 42.40
N TYR A 198 0.04 33.39 41.53
CA TYR A 198 0.39 32.21 40.75
C TYR A 198 1.62 31.54 41.34
N GLN A 199 1.79 30.25 41.07
CA GLN A 199 2.94 29.47 41.50
C GLN A 199 3.64 28.92 40.26
N THR A 200 4.97 28.89 40.27
CA THR A 200 5.75 28.22 39.23
C THR A 200 5.68 26.70 39.40
N ASP A 201 5.47 25.98 38.29
CA ASP A 201 5.28 24.52 38.31
C ASP A 201 6.60 23.73 38.35
N SER A 202 7.69 24.32 37.83
CA SER A 202 9.00 23.67 37.72
C SER A 202 10.13 24.64 37.98
N ASP A 203 11.29 24.10 38.37
CA ASP A 203 12.54 24.85 38.45
C ASP A 203 12.90 25.44 37.07
N LEU A 204 13.22 26.73 37.02
CA LEU A 204 13.67 27.43 35.82
C LEU A 204 15.02 28.11 36.10
N VAL A 205 16.07 27.69 35.39
CA VAL A 205 17.33 28.44 35.34
C VAL A 205 17.20 29.52 34.27
N ALA A 206 16.80 30.73 34.67
CA ALA A 206 16.73 31.87 33.78
C ALA A 206 18.15 32.35 33.46
N ASN A 207 18.39 32.71 32.19
CA ASN A 207 19.68 33.21 31.71
C ASN A 207 19.46 34.33 30.68
N ARG A 208 20.55 34.93 30.19
CA ARG A 208 20.51 36.05 29.22
C ARG A 208 20.26 35.65 27.77
N THR A 209 19.98 34.38 27.49
CA THR A 209 19.72 33.91 26.13
C THR A 209 18.41 34.50 25.63
N ARG A 210 18.47 35.12 24.46
CA ARG A 210 17.30 35.64 23.76
C ARG A 210 17.25 35.04 22.36
N VAL A 211 16.04 34.82 21.86
CA VAL A 211 15.85 34.48 20.45
C VAL A 211 16.28 35.70 19.62
N ALA A 212 17.43 35.61 18.96
CA ALA A 212 18.00 36.73 18.20
C ALA A 212 17.25 36.98 16.88
N GLN A 213 16.90 35.91 16.16
CA GLN A 213 16.15 35.94 14.91
C GLN A 213 15.38 34.62 14.74
N VAL A 214 14.24 34.67 14.04
CA VAL A 214 13.51 33.48 13.59
C VAL A 214 13.35 33.59 12.08
N LYS A 215 13.95 32.66 11.34
CA LYS A 215 13.86 32.58 9.87
C LYS A 215 13.00 31.39 9.46
N SER A 216 12.34 31.46 8.31
CA SER A 216 11.60 30.32 7.76
C SER A 216 11.98 30.03 6.32
N LEU A 217 11.98 28.74 5.97
CA LEU A 217 12.17 28.24 4.62
C LEU A 217 11.06 27.22 4.34
N PHE A 218 10.27 27.46 3.31
CA PHE A 218 9.23 26.55 2.84
C PHE A 218 9.54 26.11 1.42
N VAL A 219 9.62 24.79 1.22
CA VAL A 219 9.79 24.18 -0.10
C VAL A 219 8.42 23.68 -0.56
N GLN A 220 7.90 24.26 -1.64
CA GLN A 220 6.71 23.73 -2.29
C GLN A 220 7.11 22.56 -3.17
N LYS A 221 6.67 21.37 -2.75
CA LYS A 221 6.92 20.10 -3.44
C LYS A 221 5.62 19.57 -4.00
N ARG A 222 5.67 19.08 -5.24
CA ARG A 222 4.60 18.31 -5.86
C ARG A 222 5.05 16.88 -6.05
N PHE A 223 4.16 15.94 -5.75
CA PHE A 223 4.42 14.53 -5.95
C PHE A 223 3.60 14.00 -7.12
N ILE A 224 4.28 13.52 -8.16
CA ILE A 224 3.66 13.00 -9.38
C ILE A 224 3.67 11.47 -9.29
N GLY A 225 2.48 10.86 -9.27
CA GLY A 225 2.30 9.40 -9.19
C GLY A 225 1.79 8.76 -10.48
N LEU A 226 1.67 7.43 -10.46
CA LEU A 226 1.25 6.61 -11.61
C LEU A 226 -0.09 7.07 -12.24
N ALA A 227 -1.09 7.39 -11.40
CA ALA A 227 -2.41 7.80 -11.87
C ALA A 227 -2.37 9.09 -12.72
N GLU A 228 -1.49 10.02 -12.36
CA GLU A 228 -1.34 11.30 -13.06
C GLU A 228 -0.55 11.12 -14.36
N VAL A 229 0.58 10.41 -14.31
CA VAL A 229 1.40 10.09 -15.50
C VAL A 229 0.62 9.29 -16.54
N ARG A 230 -0.30 8.41 -16.11
CA ARG A 230 -1.20 7.68 -17.02
C ARG A 230 -2.09 8.62 -17.83
N GLN A 231 -2.56 9.71 -17.22
CA GLN A 231 -3.43 10.68 -17.89
C GLN A 231 -2.61 11.66 -18.73
N GLN A 232 -1.42 12.05 -18.24
CA GLN A 232 -0.55 13.03 -18.86
C GLN A 232 0.90 12.51 -18.93
N PRO A 233 1.21 11.64 -19.92
CA PRO A 233 2.56 11.10 -20.11
C PRO A 233 3.63 12.17 -20.33
N GLU A 234 3.25 13.34 -20.88
CA GLU A 234 4.17 14.42 -21.20
C GLU A 234 4.74 15.15 -19.97
N LEU A 235 4.24 14.85 -18.75
CA LEU A 235 4.81 15.35 -17.50
C LEU A 235 6.23 14.85 -17.26
N LEU A 236 6.60 13.71 -17.84
CA LEU A 236 7.95 13.17 -17.73
C LEU A 236 8.85 13.74 -18.82
N SER A 237 10.01 14.26 -18.41
CA SER A 237 11.03 14.76 -19.33
C SER A 237 11.57 13.64 -20.22
N VAL A 238 11.85 13.97 -21.48
CA VAL A 238 12.53 13.09 -22.43
C VAL A 238 13.98 13.54 -22.52
N ALA A 239 14.92 12.63 -22.33
CA ALA A 239 16.33 12.95 -22.51
C ALA A 239 16.63 13.21 -24.01
N PRO A 240 17.65 14.02 -24.36
CA PRO A 240 17.92 14.38 -25.76
C PRO A 240 18.16 13.19 -26.70
N ASP A 241 18.64 12.08 -26.14
CA ASP A 241 18.96 10.82 -26.80
C ASP A 241 17.78 9.83 -26.82
N GLU A 242 16.70 10.07 -26.05
CA GLU A 242 15.51 9.22 -26.01
C GLU A 242 14.52 9.53 -27.15
N PRO A 243 13.67 8.55 -27.53
CA PRO A 243 12.60 8.77 -28.49
C PRO A 243 11.62 9.84 -28.01
N ASN A 244 11.36 10.86 -28.83
CA ASN A 244 10.39 11.90 -28.53
C ASN A 244 8.96 11.33 -28.47
N TRP A 245 8.16 11.78 -27.49
CA TRP A 245 6.74 11.45 -27.35
C TRP A 245 5.94 11.54 -28.66
N ARG A 246 6.26 12.50 -29.54
CA ARG A 246 5.58 12.66 -30.84
C ARG A 246 5.57 11.39 -31.71
N GLY A 247 6.60 10.56 -31.59
CA GLY A 247 6.76 9.33 -32.37
C GLY A 247 6.06 8.11 -31.79
N PHE A 248 5.22 8.27 -30.76
CA PHE A 248 4.47 7.16 -30.16
C PHE A 248 2.96 7.31 -30.35
N SER A 249 2.27 6.18 -30.51
CA SER A 249 0.83 6.06 -30.32
C SER A 249 0.41 6.42 -28.88
N ARG A 250 -0.87 6.76 -28.69
CA ARG A 250 -1.40 7.19 -27.37
C ARG A 250 -1.21 6.13 -26.29
N ASP A 251 -1.45 4.86 -26.61
CA ASP A 251 -1.29 3.71 -25.72
C ASP A 251 0.18 3.43 -25.40
N ASN A 252 1.08 3.51 -26.38
CA ASN A 252 2.51 3.33 -26.14
C ASN A 252 3.11 4.46 -25.30
N ARG A 253 2.66 5.71 -25.44
CA ARG A 253 3.07 6.82 -24.56
C ARG A 253 2.74 6.54 -23.10
N ARG A 254 1.51 6.09 -22.84
CA ARG A 254 1.06 5.74 -21.48
C ARG A 254 1.92 4.63 -20.90
N PHE A 255 2.12 3.56 -21.67
CA PHE A 255 2.92 2.43 -21.25
C PHE A 255 4.36 2.86 -20.90
N VAL A 256 5.04 3.53 -21.81
CA VAL A 256 6.44 3.96 -21.60
C VAL A 256 6.55 4.95 -20.44
N ALA A 257 5.60 5.86 -20.27
CA ALA A 257 5.63 6.81 -19.15
C ALA A 257 5.44 6.11 -17.80
N LEU A 258 4.56 5.10 -17.71
CA LEU A 258 4.45 4.26 -16.51
C LEU A 258 5.75 3.51 -16.22
N MET A 259 6.40 2.96 -17.25
CA MET A 259 7.71 2.31 -17.11
C MET A 259 8.78 3.30 -16.66
N LYS A 260 8.83 4.52 -17.23
CA LYS A 260 9.78 5.55 -16.79
C LYS A 260 9.57 5.94 -15.34
N LEU A 261 8.32 6.09 -14.89
CA LEU A 261 8.03 6.42 -13.50
C LEU A 261 8.43 5.27 -12.56
N ALA A 262 8.18 4.02 -12.93
CA ALA A 262 8.46 2.87 -12.07
C ALA A 262 9.92 2.42 -12.11
N LEU A 263 10.53 2.38 -13.29
CA LEU A 263 11.81 1.70 -13.56
C LEU A 263 12.92 2.64 -14.03
N GLY A 264 12.64 3.94 -14.18
CA GLY A 264 13.62 4.94 -14.61
C GLY A 264 14.83 5.07 -13.69
N GLU A 265 15.93 5.56 -14.26
CA GLU A 265 17.21 5.80 -13.59
C GLU A 265 17.62 7.27 -13.67
N PRO A 266 18.27 7.83 -12.62
CA PRO A 266 18.61 7.19 -11.33
C PRO A 266 17.43 7.07 -10.34
N GLY A 267 16.24 7.53 -10.71
CA GLY A 267 15.04 7.44 -9.87
C GLY A 267 13.74 7.55 -10.68
N PRO A 268 12.57 7.55 -10.00
CA PRO A 268 11.27 7.60 -10.65
C PRO A 268 11.14 8.74 -11.66
N GLY A 269 10.79 8.41 -12.91
CA GLY A 269 10.62 9.38 -14.00
C GLY A 269 11.87 9.61 -14.85
N GLY A 270 13.01 9.03 -14.44
CA GLY A 270 14.28 9.08 -15.16
C GLY A 270 14.29 8.27 -16.46
N THR A 271 15.48 8.14 -17.05
CA THR A 271 15.67 7.40 -18.31
C THR A 271 15.57 5.90 -18.08
N LEU A 272 14.96 5.17 -19.01
CA LEU A 272 14.94 3.71 -18.91
C LEU A 272 16.32 3.13 -19.27
N PRO A 273 16.77 2.06 -18.58
CA PRO A 273 18.00 1.37 -18.95
C PRO A 273 17.87 0.83 -20.38
N ARG A 274 19.02 0.59 -21.03
CA ARG A 274 19.03 0.01 -22.38
C ARG A 274 18.51 -1.42 -22.34
N TYR A 275 17.67 -1.77 -23.30
CA TYR A 275 17.24 -3.15 -23.48
C TYR A 275 18.45 -4.00 -23.94
N PRO A 276 18.58 -5.27 -23.53
CA PRO A 276 19.70 -6.13 -23.96
C PRO A 276 19.79 -6.25 -25.50
N ASP A 277 21.02 -6.29 -26.03
CA ASP A 277 21.32 -6.40 -27.47
C ASP A 277 20.72 -5.30 -28.37
N VAL A 278 20.46 -4.13 -27.77
CA VAL A 278 19.92 -2.94 -28.44
C VAL A 278 20.84 -1.74 -28.22
N ASP A 279 21.18 -1.05 -29.31
CA ASP A 279 22.15 0.06 -29.28
C ASP A 279 21.56 1.43 -28.94
N TRP A 280 20.23 1.60 -29.04
CA TRP A 280 19.54 2.86 -28.76
C TRP A 280 19.02 2.93 -27.31
N PRO A 281 18.92 4.14 -26.72
CA PRO A 281 18.39 4.34 -25.38
C PRO A 281 16.85 4.29 -25.33
N GLY A 282 16.30 3.97 -24.16
CA GLY A 282 14.86 3.96 -23.90
C GLY A 282 14.10 2.82 -24.60
N LEU A 283 12.78 3.00 -24.75
CA LEU A 283 11.86 2.03 -25.35
C LEU A 283 11.11 2.65 -26.55
N PRO A 284 11.69 2.66 -27.76
CA PRO A 284 11.00 3.15 -28.95
C PRO A 284 9.86 2.23 -29.39
N GLU A 285 8.97 2.75 -30.23
CA GLU A 285 7.74 2.08 -30.66
C GLU A 285 7.98 0.78 -31.45
N HIS A 286 9.04 0.72 -32.28
CA HIS A 286 9.39 -0.51 -33.01
C HIS A 286 9.83 -1.62 -32.04
N LEU A 287 10.66 -1.29 -31.04
CA LEU A 287 11.09 -2.26 -30.03
C LEU A 287 9.89 -2.77 -29.22
N LEU A 288 8.94 -1.91 -28.85
CA LEU A 288 7.70 -2.37 -28.19
C LEU A 288 6.91 -3.36 -29.06
N SER A 289 6.91 -3.15 -30.38
CA SER A 289 6.26 -4.06 -31.32
C SER A 289 7.01 -5.40 -31.44
N GLU A 290 8.34 -5.39 -31.42
CA GLU A 290 9.19 -6.61 -31.37
C GLU A 290 8.98 -7.38 -30.06
N LEU A 291 8.90 -6.69 -28.92
CA LEU A 291 8.64 -7.31 -27.61
C LEU A 291 7.24 -7.94 -27.54
N ASP A 292 6.23 -7.28 -28.11
CA ASP A 292 4.88 -7.86 -28.20
C ASP A 292 4.87 -9.14 -29.05
N GLN A 293 5.71 -9.22 -30.10
CA GLN A 293 5.80 -10.42 -30.95
C GLN A 293 6.25 -11.65 -30.17
N ILE A 294 7.10 -11.51 -29.14
CA ILE A 294 7.52 -12.63 -28.27
C ILE A 294 6.29 -13.36 -27.70
N VAL A 295 5.42 -12.60 -27.03
CA VAL A 295 4.26 -13.19 -26.35
C VAL A 295 3.15 -13.56 -27.33
N ASN A 296 2.98 -12.78 -28.41
CA ASN A 296 2.03 -13.09 -29.47
C ASN A 296 2.40 -14.38 -30.22
N PHE A 297 3.68 -14.67 -30.43
CA PHE A 297 4.13 -15.91 -31.05
C PHE A 297 3.81 -17.12 -30.16
N ILE A 298 4.04 -17.01 -28.84
CA ILE A 298 3.73 -18.08 -27.88
C ILE A 298 2.21 -18.34 -27.82
N THR A 299 1.42 -17.28 -27.70
CA THR A 299 -0.04 -17.37 -27.51
C THR A 299 -0.80 -17.64 -28.80
N GLY A 300 -0.32 -17.11 -29.93
CA GLY A 300 -0.90 -17.26 -31.25
C GLY A 300 -0.35 -18.48 -32.00
N ASP A 301 0.89 -18.41 -32.49
CA ASP A 301 1.46 -19.42 -33.39
C ASP A 301 1.66 -20.78 -32.72
N LEU A 302 2.18 -20.77 -31.49
CA LEU A 302 2.34 -21.97 -30.66
C LEU A 302 1.05 -22.37 -29.92
N ALA A 303 0.03 -21.50 -29.90
CA ALA A 303 -1.28 -21.73 -29.30
C ALA A 303 -1.24 -22.18 -27.82
N MET A 304 -0.30 -21.65 -27.03
CA MET A 304 -0.13 -22.01 -25.61
C MET A 304 0.05 -20.78 -24.71
N SER A 305 -0.15 -20.93 -23.40
CA SER A 305 0.17 -19.84 -22.45
C SER A 305 1.67 -19.76 -22.20
N VAL A 306 2.16 -18.59 -21.78
CA VAL A 306 3.57 -18.41 -21.40
C VAL A 306 4.00 -19.38 -20.30
N GLY A 307 3.20 -19.56 -19.25
CA GLY A 307 3.44 -20.61 -18.24
C GLY A 307 3.53 -22.03 -18.82
N THR A 308 2.71 -22.39 -19.81
CA THR A 308 2.79 -23.70 -20.47
C THR A 308 4.09 -23.85 -21.27
N PHE A 309 4.50 -22.78 -21.97
CA PHE A 309 5.75 -22.72 -22.71
C PHE A 309 6.95 -22.91 -21.78
N ARG A 310 6.98 -22.24 -20.63
CA ARG A 310 8.03 -22.44 -19.61
C ARG A 310 8.12 -23.89 -19.15
N THR A 311 7.00 -24.51 -18.76
CA THR A 311 7.00 -25.91 -18.33
C THR A 311 7.51 -26.85 -19.44
N LEU A 312 7.18 -26.54 -20.71
CA LEU A 312 7.70 -27.31 -21.84
C LEU A 312 9.22 -27.18 -21.98
N MET A 313 9.76 -25.97 -21.84
CA MET A 313 11.20 -25.71 -21.92
C MET A 313 11.96 -26.24 -20.70
N GLU A 314 11.39 -26.15 -19.49
CA GLU A 314 11.93 -26.78 -18.27
C GLU A 314 12.07 -28.29 -18.46
N LEU A 315 11.02 -28.96 -18.93
CA LEU A 315 11.07 -30.40 -19.24
C LEU A 315 12.11 -30.72 -20.31
N ARG A 316 12.29 -29.85 -21.30
CA ARG A 316 13.33 -30.00 -22.31
C ARG A 316 14.73 -29.97 -21.69
N HIS A 317 15.01 -28.98 -20.83
CA HIS A 317 16.29 -28.85 -20.13
C HIS A 317 16.53 -29.97 -19.12
N GLU A 318 15.49 -30.47 -18.45
CA GLU A 318 15.54 -31.65 -17.58
C GLU A 318 15.94 -32.92 -18.34
N LEU A 319 15.47 -33.05 -19.58
CA LEU A 319 15.65 -34.24 -20.42
C LEU A 319 16.78 -34.10 -21.45
N ASP A 320 17.57 -33.03 -21.39
CA ASP A 320 18.67 -32.82 -22.33
C ASP A 320 19.80 -33.82 -22.08
N ILE A 321 20.09 -34.58 -23.14
CA ILE A 321 21.14 -35.60 -23.12
C ILE A 321 22.55 -35.00 -23.10
N SER A 322 22.71 -33.73 -23.44
CA SER A 322 23.98 -33.02 -23.36
C SER A 322 24.42 -32.79 -21.91
N ARG A 323 23.51 -32.93 -20.94
CA ARG A 323 23.82 -32.70 -19.53
C ARG A 323 24.79 -33.76 -18.96
N PRO A 324 25.86 -33.36 -18.27
CA PRO A 324 26.84 -34.30 -17.69
C PRO A 324 26.20 -35.31 -16.73
N GLU A 325 25.22 -34.89 -15.94
CA GLU A 325 24.49 -35.75 -15.01
C GLU A 325 23.72 -36.85 -15.74
N ILE A 326 23.06 -36.51 -16.85
CA ILE A 326 22.29 -37.44 -17.68
C ILE A 326 23.23 -38.37 -18.44
N GLN A 327 24.33 -37.84 -19.01
CA GLN A 327 25.36 -38.66 -19.66
C GLN A 327 25.97 -39.67 -18.70
N LYS A 328 26.24 -39.26 -17.46
CA LYS A 328 26.76 -40.13 -16.40
C LYS A 328 25.76 -41.25 -16.07
N LYS A 329 24.48 -40.92 -15.85
CA LYS A 329 23.42 -41.93 -15.60
C LYS A 329 23.31 -42.93 -16.75
N TRP A 330 23.36 -42.48 -18.00
CA TRP A 330 23.37 -43.35 -19.17
C TRP A 330 24.63 -44.22 -19.28
N ALA A 331 25.80 -43.70 -18.92
CA ALA A 331 27.05 -44.46 -18.89
C ALA A 331 27.02 -45.56 -17.82
N GLU A 332 26.58 -45.23 -16.59
CA GLU A 332 26.41 -46.18 -15.48
C GLU A 332 25.41 -47.28 -15.85
N LEU A 333 24.26 -46.92 -16.42
CA LEU A 333 23.26 -47.87 -16.90
C LEU A 333 23.82 -48.81 -17.96
N ASN A 334 24.54 -48.28 -18.96
CA ASN A 334 25.11 -49.10 -20.02
C ASN A 334 26.22 -50.02 -19.49
N GLN A 335 26.98 -49.59 -18.48
CA GLN A 335 27.94 -50.44 -17.79
C GLN A 335 27.26 -51.61 -17.09
N VAL A 336 26.15 -51.36 -16.39
CA VAL A 336 25.33 -52.40 -15.75
C VAL A 336 24.84 -53.43 -16.79
N LEU A 337 24.30 -52.96 -17.93
CA LEU A 337 23.85 -53.85 -19.01
C LEU A 337 24.99 -54.68 -19.60
N ALA A 338 26.15 -54.06 -19.86
CA ALA A 338 27.30 -54.74 -20.44
C ALA A 338 27.87 -55.79 -19.47
N MET A 339 27.93 -55.50 -18.18
CA MET A 339 28.37 -56.46 -17.15
C MET A 339 27.40 -57.65 -17.03
N ALA A 340 26.09 -57.41 -17.03
CA ALA A 340 25.09 -58.48 -17.01
C ALA A 340 25.19 -59.37 -18.26
N GLY A 341 25.33 -58.77 -19.45
CA GLY A 341 25.54 -59.52 -20.69
C GLY A 341 26.85 -60.31 -20.72
N ALA A 342 27.95 -59.76 -20.17
CA ALA A 342 29.23 -60.45 -20.08
C ALA A 342 29.18 -61.66 -19.15
N ARG A 343 28.45 -61.57 -18.02
CA ARG A 343 28.20 -62.69 -17.11
C ARG A 343 27.31 -63.76 -17.75
N ARG A 344 26.32 -63.34 -18.53
CA ARG A 344 25.37 -64.24 -19.20
C ARG A 344 25.97 -65.04 -20.35
N TRP A 345 26.91 -64.46 -21.10
CA TRP A 345 27.41 -65.07 -22.34
C TRP A 345 28.90 -65.40 -22.28
N ALA A 346 29.76 -64.38 -22.24
CA ALA A 346 31.21 -64.48 -22.10
C ALA A 346 31.81 -63.07 -21.92
N PRO A 347 33.00 -62.95 -21.29
CA PRO A 347 33.75 -61.70 -21.30
C PRO A 347 33.98 -61.20 -22.75
N GLY A 348 33.59 -59.96 -23.03
CA GLY A 348 33.69 -59.36 -24.38
C GLY A 348 32.54 -59.68 -25.34
N ALA A 349 31.50 -60.41 -24.91
CA ALA A 349 30.32 -60.70 -25.73
C ALA A 349 29.45 -59.47 -26.03
N VAL A 350 29.61 -58.39 -25.26
CA VAL A 350 28.93 -57.11 -25.45
C VAL A 350 29.97 -56.06 -25.83
N GLY A 351 29.86 -55.52 -27.06
CA GLY A 351 30.70 -54.41 -27.52
C GLY A 351 30.19 -53.04 -27.08
N ARG A 352 30.81 -51.97 -27.57
CA ARG A 352 30.32 -50.60 -27.33
C ARG A 352 28.96 -50.41 -27.99
N PHE A 353 27.99 -49.89 -27.24
CA PHE A 353 26.67 -49.55 -27.79
C PHE A 353 26.78 -48.40 -28.81
N ALA A 354 26.01 -48.51 -29.90
CA ALA A 354 26.05 -47.53 -30.99
C ALA A 354 25.48 -46.17 -30.57
N VAL A 355 24.41 -46.18 -29.79
CA VAL A 355 23.74 -44.99 -29.23
C VAL A 355 23.53 -45.25 -27.74
N ALA A 356 24.07 -44.40 -26.88
CA ALA A 356 24.11 -44.67 -25.44
C ALA A 356 22.70 -44.69 -24.82
N GLU A 357 21.82 -43.83 -25.30
CA GLU A 357 20.47 -43.62 -24.81
C GLU A 357 19.40 -44.53 -25.45
N ASP A 358 19.79 -45.37 -26.41
CA ASP A 358 18.87 -46.34 -27.02
C ASP A 358 18.74 -47.60 -26.16
N PHE A 359 18.14 -47.45 -24.98
CA PHE A 359 17.93 -48.58 -24.07
C PHE A 359 17.18 -49.73 -24.76
N LYS A 360 16.21 -49.42 -25.63
CA LYS A 360 15.41 -50.42 -26.34
C LYS A 360 16.27 -51.34 -27.20
N THR A 361 17.28 -50.80 -27.90
CA THR A 361 18.21 -51.62 -28.68
C THR A 361 19.31 -52.21 -27.79
N ASN A 362 19.86 -51.43 -26.86
CA ASN A 362 21.02 -51.83 -26.05
C ASN A 362 20.75 -53.03 -25.16
N HIS A 363 19.58 -53.11 -24.52
CA HIS A 363 19.25 -54.26 -23.67
C HIS A 363 19.09 -55.57 -24.49
N LEU A 364 18.58 -55.47 -25.72
CA LEU A 364 18.48 -56.62 -26.63
C LEU A 364 19.86 -57.09 -27.09
N VAL A 365 20.76 -56.16 -27.40
CA VAL A 365 22.16 -56.48 -27.78
C VAL A 365 22.90 -57.12 -26.61
N ALA A 366 22.76 -56.59 -25.39
CA ALA A 366 23.48 -57.06 -24.22
C ALA A 366 22.97 -58.42 -23.71
N LEU A 367 21.65 -58.58 -23.59
CA LEU A 367 21.03 -59.74 -22.93
C LEU A 367 20.53 -60.79 -23.93
N LYS A 368 20.46 -60.47 -25.23
CA LYS A 368 19.91 -61.32 -26.31
C LYS A 368 18.57 -61.94 -25.93
N ILE A 369 17.68 -61.10 -25.40
CA ILE A 369 16.35 -61.50 -24.98
C ILE A 369 15.54 -61.95 -26.19
N THR A 370 15.00 -63.16 -26.10
CA THR A 370 14.08 -63.77 -27.07
C THR A 370 12.76 -64.12 -26.39
N GLU A 371 11.74 -64.52 -27.15
CA GLU A 371 10.48 -65.01 -26.58
C GLU A 371 10.69 -66.19 -25.61
N GLU A 372 11.73 -67.00 -25.82
CA GLU A 372 12.09 -68.10 -24.93
C GLU A 372 12.68 -67.64 -23.59
N THR A 373 13.17 -66.40 -23.49
CA THR A 373 13.79 -65.88 -22.26
C THR A 373 12.77 -65.74 -21.12
N PHE A 374 11.50 -65.51 -21.45
CA PHE A 374 10.39 -65.40 -20.48
C PHE A 374 9.45 -66.61 -20.51
N ARG A 375 9.92 -67.76 -21.02
CA ARG A 375 9.11 -68.98 -21.12
C ARG A 375 8.63 -69.40 -19.74
N GLY A 376 7.31 -69.43 -19.55
CA GLY A 376 6.67 -69.71 -18.25
C GLY A 376 5.95 -68.49 -17.64
N TYR A 377 6.16 -67.28 -18.18
CA TYR A 377 5.60 -66.03 -17.67
C TYR A 377 4.84 -65.27 -18.77
N PRO A 378 3.58 -65.63 -19.09
CA PRO A 378 2.83 -65.04 -20.22
C PRO A 378 2.61 -63.52 -20.10
N GLU A 379 2.60 -62.99 -18.87
CA GLU A 379 2.49 -61.57 -18.54
C GLU A 379 3.80 -60.77 -18.78
N VAL A 380 4.95 -61.44 -18.85
CA VAL A 380 6.26 -60.79 -19.02
C VAL A 380 6.78 -61.02 -20.45
N LYS A 381 6.66 -59.99 -21.31
CA LYS A 381 7.17 -60.04 -22.70
C LYS A 381 8.36 -59.13 -22.97
N SER A 382 8.81 -58.37 -21.98
CA SER A 382 9.93 -57.43 -22.08
C SER A 382 10.47 -57.08 -20.70
N LEU A 383 11.67 -56.49 -20.63
CA LEU A 383 12.19 -55.97 -19.36
C LEU A 383 11.26 -54.94 -18.70
N TYR A 384 10.53 -54.16 -19.50
CA TYR A 384 9.54 -53.19 -19.00
C TYR A 384 8.33 -53.87 -18.35
N ALA A 385 7.92 -55.04 -18.85
CA ALA A 385 6.87 -55.84 -18.22
C ALA A 385 7.42 -56.53 -16.97
N LEU A 386 8.64 -57.05 -17.04
CA LEU A 386 9.33 -57.69 -15.91
C LEU A 386 9.43 -56.73 -14.73
N TYR A 387 9.92 -55.50 -14.95
CA TYR A 387 10.05 -54.48 -13.91
C TYR A 387 8.71 -54.13 -13.25
N ARG A 388 7.62 -54.07 -14.01
CA ARG A 388 6.27 -53.76 -13.48
C ARG A 388 5.69 -54.87 -12.60
N HIS A 389 6.05 -56.13 -12.86
CA HIS A 389 5.55 -57.30 -12.13
C HIS A 389 6.52 -57.80 -11.05
N LEU A 390 7.66 -57.13 -10.89
CA LEU A 390 8.76 -57.60 -10.05
C LEU A 390 8.43 -57.59 -8.54
N ASP A 391 7.50 -56.72 -8.15
CA ASP A 391 7.05 -56.46 -6.79
C ASP A 391 5.58 -56.90 -6.55
N ASP A 392 5.05 -57.75 -7.44
CA ASP A 392 3.72 -58.35 -7.25
C ASP A 392 3.71 -59.21 -5.97
N THR A 393 2.96 -58.76 -4.95
CA THR A 393 2.91 -59.37 -3.61
C THR A 393 2.27 -60.76 -3.57
N ASP A 394 1.52 -61.11 -4.60
CA ASP A 394 0.77 -62.36 -4.68
C ASP A 394 1.63 -63.55 -5.18
N ARG A 395 2.90 -63.31 -5.52
CA ARG A 395 3.81 -64.34 -6.03
C ARG A 395 4.51 -65.11 -4.90
N PRO A 396 4.64 -66.45 -5.01
CA PRO A 396 5.32 -67.25 -4.01
C PRO A 396 6.82 -66.91 -3.94
N VAL A 397 7.32 -66.78 -2.71
CA VAL A 397 8.74 -66.51 -2.43
C VAL A 397 9.44 -67.85 -2.13
N ASP A 398 10.59 -68.08 -2.75
CA ASP A 398 11.41 -69.24 -2.46
C ASP A 398 12.06 -69.09 -1.07
N PRO A 399 11.81 -70.00 -0.11
CA PRO A 399 12.34 -69.91 1.24
C PRO A 399 13.87 -70.05 1.32
N ALA A 400 14.55 -70.57 0.30
CA ALA A 400 16.01 -70.72 0.29
C ALA A 400 16.74 -69.45 -0.16
N THR A 401 16.15 -68.71 -1.10
CA THR A 401 16.77 -67.51 -1.71
C THR A 401 16.13 -66.21 -1.23
N GLY A 402 14.91 -66.26 -0.68
CA GLY A 402 14.14 -65.08 -0.29
C GLY A 402 13.61 -64.28 -1.49
N LEU A 403 13.68 -64.82 -2.71
CA LEU A 403 13.30 -64.16 -3.95
C LEU A 403 12.06 -64.82 -4.58
N THR A 404 11.25 -64.04 -5.28
CA THR A 404 10.19 -64.60 -6.15
C THR A 404 10.80 -65.23 -7.40
N ASP A 405 9.96 -65.95 -8.16
CA ASP A 405 10.29 -66.52 -9.46
C ASP A 405 10.82 -65.47 -10.47
N LEU A 406 10.17 -64.30 -10.55
CA LEU A 406 10.60 -63.19 -11.41
C LEU A 406 11.86 -62.48 -10.91
N GLN A 407 12.04 -62.37 -9.59
CA GLN A 407 13.27 -61.80 -9.02
C GLN A 407 14.47 -62.73 -9.25
N SER A 408 14.25 -64.04 -9.17
CA SER A 408 15.24 -65.06 -9.53
C SER A 408 15.56 -65.03 -11.03
N LEU A 409 14.59 -64.71 -11.90
CA LEU A 409 14.85 -64.52 -13.33
C LEU A 409 15.87 -63.39 -13.58
N VAL A 410 15.83 -62.31 -12.79
CA VAL A 410 16.77 -61.18 -12.94
C VAL A 410 18.20 -61.59 -12.60
N THR A 411 18.41 -62.31 -11.49
CA THR A 411 19.75 -62.65 -11.02
C THR A 411 20.28 -63.93 -11.67
N ALA A 412 19.47 -64.99 -11.76
CA ALA A 412 19.90 -66.30 -12.25
C ALA A 412 19.85 -66.40 -13.78
N THR A 413 18.85 -65.80 -14.44
CA THR A 413 18.72 -65.89 -15.90
C THR A 413 19.35 -64.68 -16.58
N LEU A 414 18.94 -63.46 -16.22
CA LEU A 414 19.47 -62.23 -16.84
C LEU A 414 20.85 -61.82 -16.30
N GLN A 415 21.35 -62.47 -15.24
CA GLN A 415 22.73 -62.35 -14.73
C GLN A 415 23.11 -60.93 -14.27
N PHE A 416 22.13 -60.18 -13.78
CA PHE A 416 22.39 -58.93 -13.04
C PHE A 416 23.04 -59.25 -11.69
N GLU A 417 23.91 -58.35 -11.21
CA GLU A 417 24.68 -58.57 -9.97
C GLU A 417 23.78 -58.65 -8.73
N SER A 418 22.76 -57.78 -8.72
CA SER A 418 21.78 -57.70 -7.65
C SER A 418 20.44 -57.24 -8.21
N LEU A 419 19.38 -57.54 -7.47
CA LEU A 419 18.04 -57.04 -7.78
C LEU A 419 17.98 -55.51 -7.72
N ASP A 420 18.68 -54.92 -6.75
CA ASP A 420 18.73 -53.48 -6.56
C ASP A 420 19.38 -52.76 -7.74
N GLN A 421 20.48 -53.29 -8.29
CA GLN A 421 21.13 -52.75 -9.49
C GLN A 421 20.19 -52.77 -10.70
N PHE A 422 19.43 -53.85 -10.90
CA PHE A 422 18.41 -53.94 -11.95
C PHE A 422 17.27 -52.94 -11.72
N LYS A 423 16.77 -52.83 -10.48
CA LYS A 423 15.70 -51.90 -10.13
C LYS A 423 16.12 -50.45 -10.35
N GLN A 424 17.31 -50.04 -9.88
CA GLN A 424 17.83 -48.69 -10.09
C GLN A 424 17.97 -48.35 -11.58
N MET A 425 18.49 -49.28 -12.37
CA MET A 425 18.60 -49.14 -13.81
C MET A 425 17.22 -48.93 -14.47
N MET A 426 16.25 -49.79 -14.16
CA MET A 426 14.90 -49.71 -14.73
C MET A 426 14.11 -48.51 -14.23
N LYS A 427 14.30 -48.11 -12.97
CA LYS A 427 13.72 -46.90 -12.38
C LYS A 427 14.11 -45.66 -13.17
N PHE A 428 15.40 -45.48 -13.47
CA PHE A 428 15.84 -44.35 -14.30
C PHE A 428 15.17 -44.37 -15.68
N VAL A 429 15.12 -45.52 -16.36
CA VAL A 429 14.54 -45.60 -17.70
C VAL A 429 13.02 -45.35 -17.70
N VAL A 430 12.29 -45.97 -16.77
CA VAL A 430 10.82 -45.99 -16.78
C VAL A 430 10.24 -44.80 -16.04
N GLU A 431 10.71 -44.56 -14.81
CA GLU A 431 10.10 -43.60 -13.90
C GLU A 431 10.66 -42.18 -14.06
N GLU A 432 11.93 -42.03 -14.46
CA GLU A 432 12.54 -40.72 -14.69
C GLU A 432 12.47 -40.34 -16.17
N TRP A 433 13.16 -41.08 -17.04
CA TRP A 433 13.32 -40.74 -18.46
C TRP A 433 12.02 -40.84 -19.25
N GLN A 434 11.35 -42.00 -19.24
CA GLN A 434 10.10 -42.19 -19.99
C GLN A 434 8.96 -41.35 -19.44
N THR A 435 8.85 -41.21 -18.12
CA THR A 435 7.84 -40.33 -17.50
C THR A 435 8.04 -38.88 -17.91
N GLY A 436 9.28 -38.36 -17.91
CA GLY A 436 9.57 -37.00 -18.36
C GLY A 436 9.15 -36.77 -19.81
N TRP A 437 9.55 -37.65 -20.73
CA TRP A 437 9.14 -37.56 -22.14
C TRP A 437 7.63 -37.74 -22.34
N ARG A 438 6.97 -38.52 -21.48
CA ARG A 438 5.50 -38.65 -21.48
C ARG A 438 4.82 -37.36 -21.06
N ARG A 439 5.38 -36.64 -20.07
CA ARG A 439 4.87 -35.30 -19.68
C ARG A 439 4.97 -34.31 -20.84
N VAL A 440 6.10 -34.28 -21.56
CA VAL A 440 6.27 -33.47 -22.78
C VAL A 440 5.20 -33.82 -23.82
N TYR A 441 4.99 -35.12 -24.06
CA TYR A 441 3.96 -35.61 -24.97
C TYR A 441 2.54 -35.16 -24.55
N ASP A 442 2.18 -35.35 -23.28
CA ASP A 442 0.81 -35.04 -22.80
C ASP A 442 0.53 -33.54 -22.89
N LEU A 443 1.55 -32.71 -22.61
CA LEU A 443 1.49 -31.26 -22.78
C LEU A 443 1.29 -30.89 -24.26
N LEU A 444 2.14 -31.38 -25.16
CA LEU A 444 2.04 -31.11 -26.60
C LEU A 444 0.72 -31.63 -27.20
N ARG A 445 0.24 -32.78 -26.77
CA ARG A 445 -1.06 -33.34 -27.18
C ARG A 445 -2.22 -32.45 -26.75
N THR A 446 -2.14 -31.89 -25.55
CA THR A 446 -3.16 -30.95 -25.04
C THR A 446 -3.20 -29.68 -25.88
N ILE A 447 -2.03 -29.14 -26.25
CA ILE A 447 -1.92 -27.95 -27.10
C ILE A 447 -2.42 -28.26 -28.52
N ALA A 448 -1.98 -29.37 -29.12
CA ALA A 448 -2.40 -29.76 -30.46
C ALA A 448 -3.94 -29.86 -30.58
N ARG A 449 -4.61 -30.42 -29.56
CA ARG A 449 -6.08 -30.50 -29.48
C ARG A 449 -6.75 -29.13 -29.37
N ARG A 450 -6.10 -28.15 -28.74
CA ARG A 450 -6.61 -26.77 -28.69
C ARG A 450 -6.49 -26.09 -30.05
N LYS A 451 -5.39 -26.34 -30.77
CA LYS A 451 -5.12 -25.77 -32.10
C LYS A 451 -6.02 -26.37 -33.18
N ASP A 452 -6.23 -27.68 -33.16
CA ASP A 452 -7.15 -28.40 -34.05
C ASP A 452 -7.82 -29.56 -33.32
N SER A 453 -9.12 -29.42 -33.04
CA SER A 453 -9.88 -30.41 -32.28
C SER A 453 -10.08 -31.73 -33.03
N GLN A 454 -9.91 -31.75 -34.36
CA GLN A 454 -10.10 -32.95 -35.19
C GLN A 454 -8.80 -33.72 -35.44
N LYS A 455 -7.63 -33.14 -35.14
CA LYS A 455 -6.33 -33.71 -35.47
C LYS A 455 -5.57 -34.09 -34.19
N THR A 456 -5.70 -35.35 -33.78
CA THR A 456 -4.86 -35.88 -32.69
C THR A 456 -3.53 -36.36 -33.29
N PRO A 457 -2.37 -35.76 -32.91
CA PRO A 457 -1.08 -36.20 -33.41
C PRO A 457 -0.81 -37.66 -33.00
N VAL A 458 -0.45 -38.49 -33.97
CA VAL A 458 -0.03 -39.86 -33.75
C VAL A 458 1.48 -39.87 -33.62
N PHE A 459 1.96 -40.18 -32.42
CA PHE A 459 3.39 -40.32 -32.15
C PHE A 459 3.78 -41.79 -32.20
N GLY A 460 5.01 -42.07 -32.62
CA GLY A 460 5.58 -43.43 -32.63
C GLY A 460 5.79 -43.99 -31.22
N ASP A 461 6.44 -45.15 -31.15
CA ASP A 461 6.81 -45.76 -29.86
C ASP A 461 7.76 -44.84 -29.07
N LEU A 462 7.25 -44.25 -27.98
CA LEU A 462 8.01 -43.34 -27.10
C LEU A 462 9.24 -44.00 -26.45
N ARG A 463 9.33 -45.34 -26.49
CA ARG A 463 10.50 -46.09 -25.98
C ARG A 463 11.62 -46.20 -27.01
N ALA A 464 11.35 -45.95 -28.29
CA ALA A 464 12.37 -45.98 -29.33
C ALA A 464 13.28 -44.75 -29.25
N HIS A 465 14.55 -44.92 -29.59
CA HIS A 465 15.45 -43.78 -29.79
C HIS A 465 14.95 -42.91 -30.94
N LEU A 466 14.99 -41.59 -30.73
CA LEU A 466 14.61 -40.58 -31.71
C LEU A 466 15.66 -39.47 -31.66
N PRO A 467 16.46 -39.27 -32.73
CA PRO A 467 17.36 -38.12 -32.83
C PRO A 467 16.57 -36.82 -32.73
N HIS A 468 17.09 -35.84 -31.97
CA HIS A 468 16.41 -34.56 -31.73
C HIS A 468 14.94 -34.71 -31.31
N ARG A 469 14.65 -35.70 -30.44
CA ARG A 469 13.29 -36.10 -30.03
C ARG A 469 12.36 -34.92 -29.72
N PHE A 470 12.84 -33.93 -28.98
CA PHE A 470 12.04 -32.74 -28.65
C PHE A 470 11.51 -32.02 -29.91
N ASN A 471 12.41 -31.71 -30.85
CA ASN A 471 12.06 -31.03 -32.09
C ASN A 471 11.09 -31.86 -32.95
N GLU A 472 11.29 -33.16 -33.02
CA GLU A 472 10.37 -34.06 -33.73
C GLU A 472 8.97 -34.10 -33.09
N LEU A 473 8.89 -34.16 -31.76
CA LEU A 473 7.62 -34.13 -31.04
C LEU A 473 6.89 -32.79 -31.24
N VAL A 474 7.61 -31.67 -31.14
CA VAL A 474 7.07 -30.33 -31.39
C VAL A 474 6.58 -30.20 -32.83
N ASN A 475 7.39 -30.59 -33.81
CA ASN A 475 7.04 -30.54 -35.23
C ASN A 475 5.80 -31.39 -35.54
N THR A 476 5.69 -32.56 -34.92
CA THR A 476 4.54 -33.46 -35.08
C THR A 476 3.27 -32.89 -34.45
N ALA A 477 3.39 -32.22 -33.29
CA ALA A 477 2.26 -31.67 -32.55
C ALA A 477 1.74 -30.34 -33.12
N LEU A 478 2.64 -29.42 -33.44
CA LEU A 478 2.32 -28.01 -33.74
C LEU A 478 2.52 -27.63 -35.21
N GLY A 479 3.13 -28.51 -36.01
CA GLY A 479 3.77 -28.16 -37.28
C GLY A 479 5.17 -27.58 -37.04
N ARG A 480 6.01 -27.49 -38.09
CA ARG A 480 7.29 -26.78 -37.97
C ARG A 480 7.01 -25.32 -37.61
N PRO A 481 7.47 -24.82 -36.44
CA PRO A 481 7.28 -23.42 -36.09
C PRO A 481 8.01 -22.56 -37.13
N ILE A 482 7.31 -21.58 -37.69
CA ILE A 482 7.88 -20.68 -38.69
C ILE A 482 8.40 -19.45 -37.95
N PHE A 483 9.69 -19.43 -37.67
CA PHE A 483 10.37 -18.24 -37.16
C PHE A 483 10.62 -17.29 -38.34
N GLY A 484 9.86 -16.20 -38.41
CA GLY A 484 9.91 -15.23 -39.52
C GLY A 484 9.12 -15.69 -40.75
N ALA A 485 7.81 -15.42 -40.79
CA ALA A 485 7.00 -15.62 -41.99
C ALA A 485 7.03 -14.36 -42.88
N GLY A 486 7.92 -14.36 -43.89
CA GLY A 486 7.95 -13.36 -44.97
C GLY A 486 8.73 -12.07 -44.68
N VAL A 487 9.87 -11.90 -45.36
CA VAL A 487 10.75 -10.70 -45.52
C VAL A 487 11.17 -9.90 -44.25
N MET A 488 10.63 -10.15 -43.06
CA MET A 488 11.11 -9.59 -41.80
C MET A 488 11.43 -10.74 -40.85
N HIS A 489 12.68 -10.77 -40.38
CA HIS A 489 13.18 -11.76 -39.44
C HIS A 489 12.55 -11.52 -38.06
N PHE A 490 12.28 -12.59 -37.30
CA PHE A 490 11.82 -12.48 -35.92
C PHE A 490 13.02 -12.08 -35.04
N GLU A 491 13.27 -10.79 -34.95
CA GLU A 491 14.43 -10.18 -34.31
C GLU A 491 13.99 -9.17 -33.24
N ILE A 492 14.76 -9.09 -32.16
CA ILE A 492 14.62 -8.03 -31.14
C ILE A 492 15.94 -7.27 -31.14
N GLY A 493 15.95 -6.05 -31.68
CA GLY A 493 17.20 -5.33 -31.94
C GLY A 493 18.18 -6.19 -32.75
N ASN A 494 19.34 -6.50 -32.15
CA ASN A 494 20.37 -7.33 -32.79
C ASN A 494 20.26 -8.84 -32.47
N TYR A 495 19.21 -9.28 -31.78
CA TYR A 495 19.02 -10.67 -31.36
C TYR A 495 18.01 -11.42 -32.23
N ALA A 496 18.49 -12.42 -32.99
CA ALA A 496 17.66 -13.23 -33.89
C ALA A 496 17.02 -14.46 -33.20
N ILE A 497 15.70 -14.58 -33.33
CA ILE A 497 14.92 -15.70 -32.80
C ILE A 497 14.63 -16.68 -33.93
N VAL A 498 15.41 -17.76 -33.99
CA VAL A 498 15.31 -18.80 -35.03
C VAL A 498 14.87 -20.16 -34.50
N GLU A 499 14.83 -20.33 -33.18
CA GLU A 499 14.44 -21.57 -32.51
C GLU A 499 13.80 -21.29 -31.14
N LEU A 500 13.24 -22.34 -30.52
CA LEU A 500 12.53 -22.20 -29.24
C LEU A 500 13.44 -21.81 -28.07
N ASP A 501 14.73 -22.17 -28.10
CA ASP A 501 15.69 -21.70 -27.07
C ASP A 501 15.90 -20.19 -27.16
N HIS A 502 16.02 -19.66 -28.38
CA HIS A 502 16.17 -18.22 -28.57
C HIS A 502 14.93 -17.48 -28.09
N LEU A 503 13.74 -18.06 -28.30
CA LEU A 503 12.49 -17.50 -27.80
C LEU A 503 12.43 -17.51 -26.27
N GLU A 504 12.91 -18.57 -25.62
CA GLU A 504 13.01 -18.64 -24.16
C GLU A 504 13.98 -17.59 -23.60
N VAL A 505 15.14 -17.42 -24.23
CA VAL A 505 16.11 -16.37 -23.86
C VAL A 505 15.50 -14.98 -24.02
N ALA A 506 14.81 -14.72 -25.14
CA ALA A 506 14.12 -13.46 -25.37
C ALA A 506 13.03 -13.17 -24.33
N LEU A 507 12.26 -14.20 -23.95
CA LEU A 507 11.25 -14.10 -22.90
C LEU A 507 11.89 -13.76 -21.55
N ASN A 508 12.95 -14.47 -21.15
CA ASN A 508 13.67 -14.20 -19.91
C ASN A 508 14.26 -12.78 -19.87
N ARG A 509 14.74 -12.27 -21.01
CA ARG A 509 15.26 -10.89 -21.12
C ARG A 509 14.15 -9.84 -20.98
N LEU A 510 12.97 -10.08 -21.56
CA LEU A 510 11.81 -9.21 -21.38
C LEU A 510 11.45 -9.10 -19.89
N GLU A 511 11.40 -10.22 -19.19
CA GLU A 511 11.01 -10.27 -17.78
C GLU A 511 12.06 -9.63 -16.88
N ALA A 512 13.34 -9.95 -17.10
CA ALA A 512 14.45 -9.34 -16.37
C ALA A 512 14.55 -7.82 -16.60
N TYR A 513 14.21 -7.35 -17.81
CA TYR A 513 14.21 -5.92 -18.12
C TYR A 513 13.13 -5.17 -17.32
N PHE A 514 11.90 -5.66 -17.33
CA PHE A 514 10.77 -5.01 -16.66
C PHE A 514 10.64 -5.35 -15.18
N GLY A 515 11.28 -6.40 -14.68
CA GLY A 515 11.14 -6.87 -13.29
C GLY A 515 9.75 -7.44 -12.98
N MET A 516 9.03 -7.91 -14.00
CA MET A 516 7.67 -8.47 -13.92
C MET A 516 7.53 -9.66 -14.87
N SER A 517 6.51 -10.50 -14.70
CA SER A 517 6.29 -11.62 -15.62
C SER A 517 5.81 -11.13 -17.00
N ALA A 518 5.99 -11.94 -18.03
CA ALA A 518 5.47 -11.63 -19.36
C ALA A 518 3.94 -11.58 -19.38
N GLU A 519 3.26 -12.35 -18.52
CA GLU A 519 1.81 -12.24 -18.33
C GLU A 519 1.41 -10.88 -17.74
N GLU A 520 2.14 -10.39 -16.74
CA GLU A 520 1.95 -9.05 -16.15
C GLU A 520 2.26 -7.94 -17.17
N TYR A 521 3.32 -8.09 -17.97
CA TYR A 521 3.64 -7.21 -19.08
C TYR A 521 2.45 -7.11 -20.06
N VAL A 522 1.95 -8.25 -20.55
CA VAL A 522 0.79 -8.27 -21.46
C VAL A 522 -0.44 -7.64 -20.83
N TYR A 523 -0.70 -7.91 -19.55
CA TYR A 523 -1.82 -7.31 -18.83
C TYR A 523 -1.73 -5.77 -18.85
N ILE A 524 -0.57 -5.19 -18.52
CA ILE A 524 -0.37 -3.73 -18.56
C ILE A 524 -0.51 -3.20 -19.99
N ARG A 525 0.07 -3.89 -20.99
CA ARG A 525 -0.05 -3.50 -22.42
C ARG A 525 -1.52 -3.46 -22.86
N GLU A 526 -2.31 -4.46 -22.50
CA GLU A 526 -3.75 -4.53 -22.78
C GLU A 526 -4.50 -3.37 -22.14
N LYS A 527 -4.27 -3.08 -20.85
CA LYS A 527 -4.94 -1.96 -20.16
C LYS A 527 -4.54 -0.59 -20.69
N CYS A 528 -3.31 -0.43 -21.17
CA CYS A 528 -2.87 0.82 -21.82
C CYS A 528 -3.59 1.06 -23.16
N ARG A 529 -3.94 -0.02 -23.88
CA ARG A 529 -4.65 0.00 -25.18
C ARG A 529 -6.16 0.19 -25.04
N ALA A 530 -6.75 -0.32 -23.96
CA ALA A 530 -8.18 -0.27 -23.75
C ALA A 530 -8.71 1.17 -23.64
N GLU A 531 -9.88 1.42 -24.24
CA GLU A 531 -10.53 2.73 -24.21
C GLU A 531 -11.07 3.09 -22.82
N SER A 532 -11.58 2.08 -22.11
CA SER A 532 -12.13 2.20 -20.75
C SER A 532 -11.67 1.03 -19.91
N VAL A 533 -11.10 1.33 -18.74
CA VAL A 533 -10.55 0.36 -17.78
C VAL A 533 -11.10 0.70 -16.40
N LYS A 534 -11.52 -0.32 -15.65
CA LYS A 534 -12.11 -0.14 -14.31
C LYS A 534 -11.05 0.31 -13.31
N SER A 535 -11.46 1.01 -12.25
CA SER A 535 -10.52 1.53 -11.24
C SER A 535 -9.67 0.44 -10.59
N TRP A 536 -10.27 -0.70 -10.24
CA TRP A 536 -9.55 -1.81 -9.63
C TRP A 536 -8.54 -2.49 -10.58
N GLU A 537 -8.77 -2.46 -11.89
CA GLU A 537 -7.79 -2.96 -12.87
C GLU A 537 -6.56 -2.04 -12.91
N TRP A 538 -6.76 -0.74 -12.71
CA TRP A 538 -5.65 0.21 -12.55
C TRP A 538 -4.92 0.05 -11.23
N GLU A 539 -5.62 -0.28 -10.15
CA GLU A 539 -4.98 -0.62 -8.87
C GLU A 539 -4.08 -1.85 -9.01
N GLU A 540 -4.50 -2.85 -9.79
CA GLU A 540 -3.67 -4.03 -10.09
C GLU A 540 -2.42 -3.65 -10.92
N VAL A 541 -2.58 -2.80 -11.95
CA VAL A 541 -1.43 -2.27 -12.70
C VAL A 541 -0.47 -1.52 -11.77
N ASP A 542 -0.98 -0.68 -10.89
CA ASP A 542 -0.15 0.07 -9.93
C ASP A 542 0.57 -0.87 -8.96
N ALA A 543 -0.07 -1.97 -8.53
CA ALA A 543 0.53 -2.98 -7.67
C ALA A 543 1.64 -3.77 -8.41
N ILE A 544 1.44 -4.14 -9.68
CA ILE A 544 2.46 -4.78 -10.51
C ILE A 544 3.68 -3.85 -10.64
N LEU A 545 3.48 -2.57 -10.95
CA LEU A 545 4.57 -1.61 -11.13
C LEU A 545 5.36 -1.35 -9.84
N ARG A 546 4.69 -1.31 -8.68
CA ARG A 546 5.36 -1.22 -7.37
C ARG A 546 6.24 -2.43 -7.12
N ARG A 547 5.72 -3.64 -7.34
CA ARG A 547 6.50 -4.89 -7.21
C ARG A 547 7.71 -4.89 -8.14
N ALA A 548 7.51 -4.52 -9.40
CA ALA A 548 8.58 -4.42 -10.40
C ALA A 548 9.68 -3.44 -9.98
N GLN A 549 9.31 -2.27 -9.45
CA GLN A 549 10.27 -1.30 -8.95
C GLN A 549 11.09 -1.85 -7.77
N VAL A 550 10.47 -2.57 -6.84
CA VAL A 550 11.18 -3.24 -5.72
C VAL A 550 12.17 -4.27 -6.26
N VAL A 551 11.75 -5.11 -7.21
CA VAL A 551 12.62 -6.09 -7.87
C VAL A 551 13.83 -5.41 -8.51
N LYS A 552 13.61 -4.37 -9.34
CA LYS A 552 14.71 -3.64 -9.98
C LYS A 552 15.61 -2.90 -8.98
N ALA A 553 15.06 -2.37 -7.89
CA ALA A 553 15.85 -1.71 -6.86
C ALA A 553 16.79 -2.70 -6.15
N ILE A 554 16.29 -3.90 -5.81
CA ILE A 554 17.10 -4.98 -5.23
C ILE A 554 18.17 -5.44 -6.23
N GLU A 555 17.80 -5.66 -7.51
CA GLU A 555 18.76 -6.05 -8.55
C GLU A 555 19.88 -5.04 -8.73
N ARG A 556 19.58 -3.73 -8.69
CA ARG A 556 20.61 -2.68 -8.77
C ARG A 556 21.56 -2.75 -7.58
N ARG A 557 21.02 -2.94 -6.37
CA ARG A 557 21.81 -3.04 -5.14
C ARG A 557 22.71 -4.27 -5.15
N THR A 558 22.18 -5.44 -5.55
CA THR A 558 22.97 -6.66 -5.69
C THR A 558 24.02 -6.53 -6.79
N ALA A 559 23.71 -5.88 -7.92
CA ALA A 559 24.67 -5.63 -8.99
C ALA A 559 25.85 -4.75 -8.54
N LEU A 560 25.59 -3.74 -7.71
CA LEU A 560 26.65 -2.90 -7.13
C LEU A 560 27.55 -3.71 -6.17
N ILE A 561 26.98 -4.55 -5.31
CA ILE A 561 27.74 -5.46 -4.44
C ILE A 561 28.59 -6.42 -5.28
N ALA A 562 28.00 -7.03 -6.32
CA ALA A 562 28.69 -7.93 -7.22
C ALA A 562 29.83 -7.25 -7.99
N ALA A 563 29.66 -5.98 -8.37
CA ALA A 563 30.69 -5.19 -9.05
C ALA A 563 31.91 -4.89 -8.15
N GLU A 564 31.69 -4.67 -6.85
CA GLU A 564 32.80 -4.55 -5.89
C GLU A 564 33.55 -5.85 -5.71
N ARG A 565 32.79 -6.95 -5.58
CA ARG A 565 33.33 -8.29 -5.44
C ARG A 565 34.20 -8.69 -6.65
N ALA A 566 33.73 -8.40 -7.86
CA ALA A 566 34.39 -8.80 -9.12
C ALA A 566 35.78 -8.17 -9.32
N GLN A 567 36.18 -7.19 -8.52
CA GLN A 567 37.51 -6.58 -8.56
C GLN A 567 38.61 -7.48 -7.95
N PHE A 568 38.23 -8.55 -7.24
CA PHE A 568 39.16 -9.41 -6.50
C PHE A 568 39.10 -10.85 -7.01
N ALA A 569 40.27 -11.45 -7.26
CA ALA A 569 40.39 -12.83 -7.71
C ALA A 569 40.35 -13.86 -6.57
N ASP A 570 40.80 -13.47 -5.37
CA ASP A 570 40.72 -14.30 -4.17
C ASP A 570 39.31 -14.23 -3.56
N GLY A 571 38.73 -15.38 -3.23
CA GLY A 571 37.35 -15.46 -2.74
C GLY A 571 37.14 -14.83 -1.36
N GLU A 572 38.13 -14.87 -0.47
CA GLU A 572 38.02 -14.23 0.85
C GLU A 572 38.15 -12.71 0.74
N ASP A 573 39.04 -12.21 -0.12
CA ASP A 573 39.16 -10.78 -0.42
C ASP A 573 37.92 -10.24 -1.15
N ALA A 574 37.36 -11.02 -2.07
CA ALA A 574 36.13 -10.70 -2.78
C ALA A 574 34.92 -10.59 -1.83
N LEU A 575 34.80 -11.52 -0.87
CA LEU A 575 33.78 -11.46 0.18
C LEU A 575 33.99 -10.25 1.10
N GLU A 576 35.22 -9.95 1.49
CA GLU A 576 35.53 -8.80 2.34
C GLU A 576 35.17 -7.47 1.63
N ALA A 577 35.47 -7.34 0.34
CA ALA A 577 35.12 -6.16 -0.45
C ALA A 577 33.60 -5.97 -0.55
N ALA A 578 32.87 -7.05 -0.85
CA ALA A 578 31.40 -7.05 -0.90
C ALA A 578 30.78 -6.68 0.46
N ALA A 579 31.30 -7.26 1.56
CA ALA A 579 30.83 -6.98 2.91
C ALA A 579 31.13 -5.54 3.33
N ARG A 580 32.28 -4.97 2.97
CA ARG A 580 32.59 -3.56 3.22
C ARG A 580 31.70 -2.60 2.43
N TYR A 581 31.36 -2.93 1.19
CA TYR A 581 30.42 -2.15 0.42
C TYR A 581 29.03 -2.13 1.07
N ALA A 582 28.49 -3.31 1.42
CA ALA A 582 27.18 -3.44 2.01
C ALA A 582 27.09 -2.94 3.47
N LEU A 583 28.08 -3.29 4.30
CA LEU A 583 27.99 -3.20 5.77
C LEU A 583 29.00 -2.24 6.40
N GLY A 584 29.90 -1.62 5.63
CA GLY A 584 30.90 -0.66 6.13
C GLY A 584 30.32 0.57 6.84
N ARG A 585 31.05 1.14 7.81
CA ARG A 585 30.67 2.38 8.52
C ARG A 585 31.80 3.42 8.47
N PRO A 586 31.49 4.72 8.24
CA PRO A 586 30.16 5.33 8.16
C PRO A 586 29.40 5.11 6.84
N GLY A 587 30.04 4.69 5.75
CA GLY A 587 29.41 4.47 4.45
C GLY A 587 29.93 3.25 3.69
N PRO A 588 29.47 3.06 2.43
CA PRO A 588 29.93 1.97 1.57
C PRO A 588 31.45 2.01 1.36
N ARG A 589 32.08 0.82 1.33
CA ARG A 589 33.53 0.59 1.18
C ARG A 589 34.38 0.91 2.42
N ASP A 590 33.80 1.54 3.44
CA ASP A 590 34.49 1.74 4.71
C ASP A 590 34.75 0.40 5.44
N PRO A 591 35.63 0.36 6.46
CA PRO A 591 35.79 -0.83 7.29
C PRO A 591 34.47 -1.26 7.93
N LEU A 592 34.33 -2.55 8.21
CA LEU A 592 33.23 -3.05 9.04
C LEU A 592 33.27 -2.41 10.44
N PRO A 593 32.13 -2.37 11.16
CA PRO A 593 32.08 -1.85 12.52
C PRO A 593 33.18 -2.46 13.40
N GLU A 594 33.78 -1.66 14.28
CA GLU A 594 34.94 -2.05 15.13
C GLU A 594 36.21 -2.46 14.34
N SER A 595 36.29 -2.19 13.03
CA SER A 595 37.40 -2.61 12.15
C SER A 595 37.66 -4.12 12.15
N ARG A 596 36.63 -4.94 12.46
CA ARG A 596 36.73 -6.39 12.37
C ARG A 596 36.79 -6.83 10.90
N ARG A 597 37.37 -8.01 10.67
CA ARG A 597 37.39 -8.63 9.33
C ARG A 597 36.34 -9.72 9.24
N PHE A 598 35.67 -9.81 8.10
CA PHE A 598 34.62 -10.80 7.89
C PHE A 598 35.14 -12.24 8.04
N ARG A 599 36.38 -12.49 7.59
CA ARG A 599 37.07 -13.78 7.73
C ARG A 599 37.40 -14.20 9.17
N SER A 600 37.39 -13.25 10.11
CA SER A 600 37.74 -13.48 11.52
C SER A 600 36.53 -13.79 12.41
N LEU A 601 35.32 -13.72 11.86
CA LEU A 601 34.08 -13.98 12.60
C LEU A 601 33.88 -15.50 12.74
N THR A 602 33.83 -15.97 13.99
CA THR A 602 33.57 -17.38 14.32
C THR A 602 32.30 -17.53 15.17
N ALA A 603 31.75 -18.74 15.20
CA ALA A 603 30.59 -19.10 16.02
C ALA A 603 30.88 -19.13 17.53
N GLU A 604 32.14 -19.02 17.93
CA GLU A 604 32.58 -19.16 19.31
C GLU A 604 32.55 -17.80 20.01
N GLY A 605 31.74 -17.69 21.08
CA GLY A 605 31.66 -16.52 21.96
C GLY A 605 30.44 -15.63 21.73
N ASP A 606 29.73 -15.30 22.81
CA ASP A 606 28.51 -14.46 22.79
C ASP A 606 28.74 -13.07 22.17
N GLN A 607 29.97 -12.53 22.30
CA GLN A 607 30.36 -11.25 21.71
C GLN A 607 30.36 -11.25 20.17
N ASN A 608 30.70 -12.38 19.53
CA ASN A 608 30.65 -12.49 18.07
C ASN A 608 29.21 -12.61 17.59
N ARG A 609 28.36 -13.30 18.34
CA ARG A 609 26.93 -13.42 18.04
C ARG A 609 26.24 -12.07 18.09
N ASP A 610 26.45 -11.32 19.18
CA ASP A 610 25.91 -9.97 19.35
C ASP A 610 26.40 -9.03 18.24
N TYR A 611 27.68 -9.10 17.87
CA TYR A 611 28.22 -8.31 16.76
C TYR A 611 27.58 -8.66 15.41
N ILE A 612 27.46 -9.95 15.09
CA ILE A 612 26.86 -10.41 13.82
C ILE A 612 25.40 -9.96 13.70
N GLU A 613 24.62 -10.12 14.78
CA GLU A 613 23.19 -9.80 14.77
C GLU A 613 22.93 -8.29 14.84
N LYS A 614 23.65 -7.54 15.69
CA LYS A 614 23.36 -6.12 15.96
C LYS A 614 24.14 -5.15 15.07
N GLU A 615 25.37 -5.48 14.69
CA GLU A 615 26.23 -4.58 13.89
C GLU A 615 26.23 -4.94 12.40
N LEU A 616 26.16 -6.24 12.06
CA LEU A 616 26.15 -6.71 10.67
C LEU A 616 24.77 -7.09 10.13
N TYR A 617 23.74 -7.18 10.98
CA TYR A 617 22.36 -7.54 10.59
C TYR A 617 22.24 -8.90 9.89
N LEU A 618 23.21 -9.78 10.14
CA LEU A 618 23.28 -11.14 9.63
C LEU A 618 22.94 -12.14 10.74
N ASP A 619 22.67 -13.39 10.36
CA ASP A 619 22.63 -14.51 11.29
C ASP A 619 23.88 -15.39 11.15
N LEU A 620 24.12 -16.24 12.14
CA LEU A 620 25.30 -17.08 12.18
C LEU A 620 25.38 -18.06 11.00
N ALA A 621 24.24 -18.61 10.57
CA ALA A 621 24.19 -19.55 9.45
C ALA A 621 24.57 -18.86 8.13
N SER A 622 24.15 -17.61 7.96
CA SER A 622 24.49 -16.76 6.82
C SER A 622 25.99 -16.47 6.79
N VAL A 623 26.61 -16.10 7.91
CA VAL A 623 28.07 -15.88 7.98
C VAL A 623 28.85 -17.14 7.61
N GLN A 624 28.42 -18.30 8.12
CA GLN A 624 29.04 -19.60 7.79
C GLN A 624 28.89 -19.93 6.30
N ALA A 625 27.70 -19.75 5.73
CA ALA A 625 27.46 -19.99 4.31
C ALA A 625 28.33 -19.09 3.41
N LEU A 626 28.44 -17.81 3.76
CA LEU A 626 29.29 -16.84 3.06
C LEU A 626 30.77 -17.27 3.08
N GLN A 627 31.29 -17.68 4.25
CA GLN A 627 32.67 -18.13 4.39
C GLN A 627 32.95 -19.45 3.64
N VAL A 628 31.99 -20.37 3.58
CA VAL A 628 32.10 -21.62 2.83
C VAL A 628 32.25 -21.35 1.33
N VAL A 629 31.44 -20.44 0.79
CA VAL A 629 31.54 -20.03 -0.63
C VAL A 629 32.87 -19.35 -0.91
N ALA A 630 33.29 -18.41 -0.05
CA ALA A 630 34.54 -17.69 -0.23
C ALA A 630 35.80 -18.58 -0.20
N ARG A 631 35.78 -19.67 0.57
CA ARG A 631 36.89 -20.63 0.67
C ARG A 631 36.87 -21.71 -0.41
N ASN A 632 35.80 -21.82 -1.19
CA ASN A 632 35.66 -22.81 -2.23
C ASN A 632 36.19 -22.27 -3.57
N PRO A 633 37.37 -22.70 -4.06
CA PRO A 633 37.90 -22.25 -5.35
C PRO A 633 37.06 -22.72 -6.55
N ALA A 634 36.15 -23.69 -6.35
CA ALA A 634 35.20 -24.17 -7.35
C ALA A 634 33.79 -23.55 -7.19
N ALA A 635 33.66 -22.45 -6.42
CA ALA A 635 32.38 -21.76 -6.26
C ALA A 635 31.82 -21.29 -7.61
N THR A 636 30.56 -21.62 -7.85
CA THR A 636 29.85 -21.29 -9.09
C THR A 636 29.34 -19.85 -9.07
N PRO A 637 29.00 -19.25 -10.24
CA PRO A 637 28.32 -17.95 -10.29
C PRO A 637 27.02 -17.91 -9.47
N GLN A 638 26.33 -19.05 -9.34
CA GLN A 638 25.10 -19.17 -8.56
C GLN A 638 25.36 -19.09 -7.05
N ASP A 639 26.47 -19.67 -6.57
CA ASP A 639 26.90 -19.55 -5.17
C ASP A 639 27.19 -18.09 -4.82
N TRP A 640 27.87 -17.37 -5.71
CA TRP A 640 28.15 -15.94 -5.54
C TRP A 640 26.89 -15.07 -5.64
N ALA A 641 25.92 -15.41 -6.49
CA ALA A 641 24.63 -14.74 -6.51
C ALA A 641 23.84 -14.94 -5.20
N GLN A 642 24.04 -16.05 -4.49
CA GLN A 642 23.50 -16.22 -3.14
C GLN A 642 24.22 -15.33 -2.12
N VAL A 643 25.55 -15.20 -2.20
CA VAL A 643 26.34 -14.28 -1.38
C VAL A 643 25.83 -12.85 -1.51
N ASP A 644 25.71 -12.35 -2.75
CA ASP A 644 25.30 -10.97 -3.03
C ASP A 644 23.89 -10.68 -2.47
N ARG A 645 22.97 -11.65 -2.54
CA ARG A 645 21.61 -11.54 -1.97
C ARG A 645 21.58 -11.53 -0.44
N ILE A 646 22.44 -12.30 0.22
CA ILE A 646 22.53 -12.30 1.69
C ILE A 646 23.04 -10.92 2.16
N LEU A 647 24.07 -10.39 1.50
CA LEU A 647 24.64 -9.08 1.83
C LEU A 647 23.67 -7.93 1.54
N GLU A 648 22.91 -7.98 0.44
CA GLU A 648 21.88 -6.98 0.14
C GLU A 648 20.79 -6.94 1.21
N ARG A 649 20.31 -8.10 1.68
CA ARG A 649 19.30 -8.15 2.76
C ARG A 649 19.83 -7.55 4.06
N ALA A 650 21.09 -7.83 4.39
CA ALA A 650 21.73 -7.24 5.56
C ALA A 650 21.91 -5.72 5.41
N GLN A 651 22.32 -5.25 4.22
CA GLN A 651 22.39 -3.82 3.90
C GLN A 651 21.03 -3.15 4.04
N SER A 652 19.96 -3.77 3.54
CA SER A 652 18.60 -3.22 3.61
C SER A 652 18.08 -3.14 5.05
N ARG A 653 18.42 -4.10 5.91
CA ARG A 653 18.14 -4.01 7.37
C ARG A 653 18.93 -2.90 8.05
N LYS A 654 20.22 -2.76 7.71
CA LYS A 654 21.10 -1.72 8.24
C LYS A 654 20.60 -0.32 7.89
N GLU A 655 20.11 -0.13 6.68
CA GLU A 655 19.66 1.17 6.16
C GLU A 655 18.22 1.52 6.56
N ASP A 656 17.50 0.64 7.29
CA ASP A 656 16.04 0.72 7.48
C ASP A 656 15.33 0.99 6.13
N TRP A 657 15.72 0.21 5.11
CA TRP A 657 15.35 0.49 3.74
C TRP A 657 13.84 0.37 3.53
N LYS A 658 13.23 1.47 3.09
CA LYS A 658 11.80 1.53 2.77
C LYS A 658 11.60 1.19 1.31
N GLU A 659 10.58 0.38 1.04
CA GLU A 659 10.22 0.03 -0.32
C GLU A 659 9.98 1.30 -1.17
N PRO A 660 10.64 1.41 -2.32
CA PRO A 660 10.46 2.55 -3.20
C PRO A 660 9.03 2.58 -3.74
N ILE A 661 8.50 3.79 -3.89
CA ILE A 661 7.21 4.03 -4.52
C ILE A 661 7.42 4.70 -5.88
N PRO A 662 6.60 4.39 -6.90
CA PRO A 662 6.73 4.95 -8.23
C PRO A 662 6.10 6.35 -8.23
N GLN A 663 6.85 7.28 -7.65
CA GLN A 663 6.45 8.66 -7.44
C GLN A 663 7.65 9.58 -7.61
N MET A 664 7.48 10.63 -8.39
CA MET A 664 8.50 11.64 -8.63
C MET A 664 8.21 12.88 -7.78
N GLU A 665 9.22 13.38 -7.08
CA GLU A 665 9.16 14.65 -6.35
C GLU A 665 9.63 15.78 -7.26
N GLN A 666 8.78 16.77 -7.49
CA GLN A 666 9.10 17.99 -8.23
C GLN A 666 9.10 19.18 -7.27
N TRP A 667 10.20 19.95 -7.30
CA TRP A 667 10.31 21.20 -6.54
C TRP A 667 9.71 22.31 -7.40
N GLU A 668 8.60 22.88 -6.96
CA GLU A 668 7.91 23.94 -7.71
C GLU A 668 8.44 25.31 -7.32
N ASN A 669 8.57 25.59 -6.01
CA ASN A 669 9.00 26.88 -5.49
C ASN A 669 9.71 26.76 -4.14
N LEU A 670 10.49 27.79 -3.82
CA LEU A 670 11.17 27.97 -2.54
C LEU A 670 10.80 29.34 -1.97
N TYR A 671 10.22 29.36 -0.79
CA TYR A 671 9.82 30.58 -0.10
C TYR A 671 10.69 30.73 1.15
N ALA A 672 11.51 31.78 1.18
CA ALA A 672 12.34 32.10 2.34
C ALA A 672 11.87 33.43 2.96
N ALA A 673 11.69 33.46 4.27
CA ALA A 673 11.46 34.68 5.02
C ALA A 673 12.60 34.92 6.01
N GLU A 674 13.23 36.08 5.91
CA GLU A 674 14.30 36.49 6.82
C GLU A 674 13.78 36.82 8.23
N ASP A 675 12.50 37.19 8.35
CA ASP A 675 11.78 37.33 9.61
C ASP A 675 10.46 36.57 9.52
N ALA A 676 10.41 35.41 10.17
CA ALA A 676 9.23 34.55 10.19
C ALA A 676 8.03 35.18 10.92
N THR A 677 8.25 36.17 11.78
CA THR A 677 7.18 36.82 12.55
C THR A 677 6.33 37.77 11.69
N GLN A 678 6.86 38.20 10.55
CA GLN A 678 6.17 39.08 9.60
C GLN A 678 5.34 38.31 8.56
N VAL A 679 5.43 36.97 8.55
CA VAL A 679 4.68 36.12 7.62
C VAL A 679 3.23 36.05 8.09
N ARG A 680 2.34 36.80 7.44
CA ARG A 680 0.91 36.78 7.74
C ARG A 680 0.24 35.51 7.18
N PRO A 681 -0.53 34.76 7.96
CA PRO A 681 -1.43 33.74 7.39
C PRO A 681 -2.51 34.47 6.59
N GLN A 682 -2.66 34.22 5.28
CA GLN A 682 -3.90 34.63 4.62
C GLN A 682 -4.96 33.55 4.91
N LEU A 683 -6.10 33.98 5.44
CA LEU A 683 -7.33 33.18 5.48
C LEU A 683 -7.76 32.98 4.03
N VAL A 684 -7.84 31.74 3.58
CA VAL A 684 -8.51 31.44 2.30
C VAL A 684 -10.00 31.46 2.63
N GLU A 685 -10.70 32.50 2.17
CA GLU A 685 -12.16 32.47 2.09
C GLU A 685 -12.53 31.38 1.06
N ASP A 686 -13.38 30.43 1.48
CA ASP A 686 -13.96 29.33 0.69
C ASP A 686 -13.11 28.07 0.41
N VAL A 687 -12.89 27.21 1.42
CA VAL A 687 -13.16 25.74 1.35
C VAL A 687 -13.40 25.20 2.77
N ALA A 688 -14.52 24.50 2.99
CA ALA A 688 -14.80 23.78 4.23
C ALA A 688 -13.77 22.65 4.44
N GLU A 689 -13.22 22.58 5.66
CA GLU A 689 -12.17 21.64 6.12
C GLU A 689 -10.71 22.04 5.82
N SER A 690 -10.20 23.08 6.48
CA SER A 690 -8.81 23.04 6.99
C SER A 690 -8.65 23.97 8.20
N THR A 691 -7.89 23.51 9.20
CA THR A 691 -7.54 24.29 10.39
C THR A 691 -6.61 25.44 10.02
N PRO A 692 -6.67 26.60 10.71
CA PRO A 692 -5.74 27.70 10.48
C PRO A 692 -4.33 27.25 10.88
N ARG A 693 -3.50 26.90 9.90
CA ARG A 693 -2.08 26.63 10.10
C ARG A 693 -1.25 27.79 9.60
N TRP A 694 -0.22 28.11 10.37
CA TRP A 694 0.86 28.98 9.93
C TRP A 694 1.35 28.48 8.55
N ARG A 695 1.29 29.34 7.53
CA ARG A 695 1.68 29.02 6.14
C ARG A 695 3.16 28.66 5.96
N THR A 696 3.90 28.58 7.06
CA THR A 696 5.26 28.02 7.12
C THR A 696 5.27 26.49 7.07
N PHE A 697 4.12 25.81 7.13
CA PHE A 697 4.01 24.36 6.89
C PHE A 697 2.75 24.03 6.07
N GLY A 698 2.90 24.03 4.74
CA GLY A 698 1.97 23.41 3.79
C GLY A 698 0.72 24.22 3.47
N ASP A 699 0.81 25.16 2.52
CA ASP A 699 0.01 25.25 1.27
C ASP A 699 0.33 26.58 0.53
N GLY A 700 0.28 26.58 -0.81
CA GLY A 700 0.85 27.63 -1.68
C GLY A 700 -0.03 28.85 -1.99
N LEU A 701 0.60 29.97 -2.35
CA LEU A 701 -0.04 31.16 -2.94
C LEU A 701 -0.54 30.89 -4.37
N ARG A 702 -1.69 31.46 -4.76
CA ARG A 702 -2.16 31.46 -6.15
C ARG A 702 -1.36 32.43 -7.03
N ARG A 703 -1.24 32.01 -8.29
CA ARG A 703 -0.38 32.41 -9.42
C ARG A 703 -0.11 33.88 -9.77
N ASP A 704 -0.60 34.91 -9.08
CA ASP A 704 -0.60 36.27 -9.66
C ASP A 704 0.40 37.28 -9.07
N ASP A 705 1.13 36.96 -7.99
CA ASP A 705 2.19 37.85 -7.49
C ASP A 705 3.58 37.28 -7.78
N ALA A 706 4.15 37.73 -8.90
CA ALA A 706 5.55 37.56 -9.24
C ALA A 706 6.44 38.29 -8.22
N THR A 707 6.76 37.61 -7.12
CA THR A 707 7.78 38.06 -6.18
C THR A 707 9.16 37.77 -6.77
N LYS A 708 10.03 38.78 -6.73
CA LYS A 708 11.41 38.70 -7.24
C LYS A 708 12.10 37.44 -6.68
N PRO A 709 12.84 36.68 -7.52
CA PRO A 709 13.56 35.51 -7.04
C PRO A 709 14.52 35.92 -5.90
N ALA A 710 14.43 35.20 -4.78
CA ALA A 710 15.35 35.38 -3.68
C ALA A 710 16.78 35.10 -4.16
N ARG A 711 17.72 36.01 -3.88
CA ARG A 711 19.15 35.78 -4.10
C ARG A 711 19.70 34.84 -3.01
N LEU A 712 19.38 33.56 -3.12
CA LEU A 712 20.10 32.50 -2.42
C LEU A 712 21.23 32.03 -3.34
N GLY A 713 22.45 32.47 -3.05
CA GLY A 713 23.65 31.85 -3.59
C GLY A 713 23.93 30.55 -2.83
N PHE A 714 24.11 29.44 -3.53
CA PHE A 714 24.71 28.25 -2.93
C PHE A 714 26.20 28.55 -2.68
N ALA A 715 26.60 28.61 -1.41
CA ALA A 715 28.00 28.47 -1.04
C ALA A 715 28.28 26.97 -0.85
N VAL A 716 28.80 26.32 -1.88
CA VAL A 716 29.43 25.00 -1.72
C VAL A 716 30.81 25.25 -1.14
N SER A 717 30.93 25.33 0.18
CA SER A 717 32.24 25.20 0.83
C SER A 717 32.56 23.71 0.89
N SER A 718 33.32 23.21 -0.07
CA SER A 718 34.11 22.00 0.17
C SER A 718 35.10 22.33 1.29
N PRO A 719 35.19 21.57 2.38
CA PRO A 719 36.27 21.76 3.36
C PRO A 719 37.66 21.43 2.80
N LEU A 720 37.75 20.99 1.54
CA LEU A 720 38.97 20.53 0.86
C LEU A 720 39.01 20.99 -0.61
N LEU A 721 38.96 22.31 -0.86
CA LEU A 721 39.51 22.92 -2.08
C LEU A 721 40.29 24.18 -1.72
#